data_AF-U2TEF2-F1
#
_entry.id   AF-U2TEF2-F1
#
_cell.length_a   1.000
_cell.length_b   1.000
_cell.length_c   1.000
_cell.angle_alpha   90.00
_cell.angle_beta   90.00
_cell.angle_gamma   90.00
#
_symmetry.space_group_name_H-M   'P 1'
#
loop_
_entity.id
_entity.type
_entity.pdbx_description
1 polymer ?
#
loop_
_entity_poly.entity_id
_entity_poly.type
_entity_poly.pdbx_seq_one_letter_code
_entity_poly.pdbx_strand_id
1 'polypeptide(L)'
;RARRSLDEMDGWLPASAAAHLRSGAEMARRFARYPGAVERTVEVADDLSFRLRSARPRLPKQEVPEGHTPMSWLRELTWRGAAERYRDLDENPAKRERIERELDVIEAKDFPGYFLIVHDIVRFARSQGILCQGRGSAANSAVVYLLGITAVDSIKYDLPFERFLSSMREEEPDIDVDFDSDRREEVIQYVYSKYGRHNAAQVANVITYRPKNAVRDMAKALGHSTGQQDAWSKQIDSWSHVQTTDDHDIPDEVVELAQQVLKFPRHLGIHSGGMVLTDRPVGEVCPIEHARMEGRTVLQWDKDDCAWMGLVKFDLLGLGMLSALDYSMRAIASALGEQWTLETIPKEEQGVYDMLCRADSIGVFQVESRAQIGTLPRLRPRSFYDLVIEIALIRPGPIQGGAVHPYIRRKLGQEEVTYLHPALEPVLKRTLGVPLFQEQLMQMAVAVGDCTAEDADLLRRAMGSKRGVEKIGALREKLYTGMAGNGITGEDADAIYAKIEAFANFGFAESHAISFALLVYVSSWMKLHYPGAFLAALLRAQPMGFYSPRTLTADARRHGVVVHRPDIQRSGVFPLLEPLDDARPGPTGMDPCLAEEQPPIAPFDQRVPLDYTAHRRDAGHAVRLGLAGVTSIGEKLAERIVAEREADGPYRDLADL
;
A
#
# COMPACT_ATOMS: atom_id res chain seq x y z
N ARG A 1 -23.16 14.54 25.99
CA ARG A 1 -22.63 15.20 27.22
C ARG A 1 -21.13 15.49 27.07
N ALA A 2 -20.29 14.50 26.74
CA ALA A 2 -18.83 14.62 26.54
C ALA A 2 -18.34 15.45 25.32
N ARG A 3 -19.09 16.46 24.86
CA ARG A 3 -18.69 17.37 23.77
C ARG A 3 -18.81 18.85 24.16
N ARG A 4 -18.95 19.12 25.45
CA ARG A 4 -19.17 20.42 26.08
C ARG A 4 -17.87 20.91 26.74
N SER A 5 -17.78 22.21 27.04
CA SER A 5 -16.68 22.72 27.86
C SER A 5 -16.79 22.24 29.32
N LEU A 6 -15.74 22.44 30.11
CA LEU A 6 -15.74 22.12 31.54
C LEU A 6 -16.80 22.94 32.29
N ASP A 7 -16.95 24.24 31.98
CA ASP A 7 -17.97 25.10 32.59
C ASP A 7 -19.39 24.61 32.30
N GLU A 8 -19.64 24.20 31.05
CA GLU A 8 -20.92 23.59 30.65
C GLU A 8 -21.12 22.19 31.25
N MET A 9 -20.07 21.59 31.80
CA MET A 9 -20.09 20.28 32.44
C MET A 9 -20.10 20.35 33.97
N ASP A 10 -20.06 21.54 34.59
CA ASP A 10 -19.87 21.73 36.04
C ASP A 10 -20.76 20.81 36.91
N GLY A 11 -22.07 20.80 36.66
CA GLY A 11 -23.03 19.94 37.38
C GLY A 11 -22.90 18.43 37.15
N TRP A 12 -21.99 17.99 36.28
CA TRP A 12 -21.68 16.59 35.98
C TRP A 12 -20.21 16.22 36.29
N LEU A 13 -19.39 17.17 36.75
CA LEU A 13 -18.01 16.88 37.12
C LEU A 13 -17.96 16.06 38.43
N PRO A 14 -16.96 15.17 38.60
CA PRO A 14 -16.77 14.46 39.86
C PRO A 14 -16.56 15.45 41.00
N ALA A 15 -17.18 15.19 42.16
CA ALA A 15 -17.08 16.07 43.33
C ALA A 15 -15.65 16.21 43.91
N SER A 16 -14.70 15.37 43.49
CA SER A 16 -13.29 15.45 43.88
C SER A 16 -12.39 14.70 42.89
N ALA A 17 -11.09 15.02 42.90
CA ALA A 17 -10.04 14.31 42.14
C ALA A 17 -9.69 12.91 42.71
N ALA A 18 -10.66 12.23 43.34
CA ALA A 18 -10.46 10.97 44.04
C ALA A 18 -10.30 9.74 43.11
N ALA A 19 -10.44 9.91 41.80
CA ALA A 19 -10.33 8.85 40.80
C ALA A 19 -8.89 8.72 40.29
N HIS A 20 -7.99 8.22 41.14
CA HIS A 20 -6.62 7.87 40.79
C HIS A 20 -6.22 6.55 41.46
N LEU A 21 -5.14 5.93 40.96
CA LEU A 21 -4.57 4.73 41.56
C LEU A 21 -3.91 5.09 42.90
N ARG A 22 -4.47 4.57 43.98
CA ARG A 22 -3.95 4.79 45.35
C ARG A 22 -2.90 3.75 45.70
N SER A 23 -1.96 4.15 46.54
CA SER A 23 -1.00 3.25 47.18
C SER A 23 -1.69 2.30 48.17
N GLY A 24 -1.03 1.18 48.48
CA GLY A 24 -1.49 0.24 49.51
C GLY A 24 -1.68 0.90 50.88
N ALA A 25 -0.80 1.83 51.27
CA ALA A 25 -0.90 2.55 52.54
C ALA A 25 -2.10 3.51 52.59
N GLU A 26 -2.46 4.14 51.47
CA GLU A 26 -3.68 4.96 51.37
C GLU A 26 -4.93 4.09 51.44
N MET A 27 -4.95 2.94 50.75
CA MET A 27 -6.07 1.99 50.83
C MET A 27 -6.22 1.42 52.24
N ALA A 28 -5.13 1.04 52.92
CA ALA A 28 -5.16 0.55 54.29
C ALA A 28 -5.73 1.58 55.28
N ARG A 29 -5.31 2.85 55.17
CA ARG A 29 -5.88 3.93 55.97
C ARG A 29 -7.37 4.16 55.66
N ARG A 30 -7.75 4.16 54.38
CA ARG A 30 -9.13 4.40 53.94
C ARG A 30 -10.09 3.29 54.39
N PHE A 31 -9.63 2.04 54.36
CA PHE A 31 -10.39 0.86 54.74
C PHE A 31 -10.07 0.37 56.17
N ALA A 32 -9.45 1.19 57.02
CA ALA A 32 -9.09 0.82 58.40
C ALA A 32 -10.28 0.34 59.24
N ARG A 33 -11.51 0.78 58.92
CA ARG A 33 -12.76 0.34 59.57
C ARG A 33 -13.22 -1.06 59.11
N TYR A 34 -12.62 -1.60 58.06
CA TYR A 34 -12.98 -2.88 57.43
C TYR A 34 -11.74 -3.79 57.30
N PRO A 35 -11.25 -4.37 58.42
CA PRO A 35 -10.09 -5.27 58.39
C PRO A 35 -10.29 -6.45 57.43
N GLY A 36 -9.26 -6.82 56.68
CA GLY A 36 -9.32 -7.91 55.69
C GLY A 36 -9.80 -7.48 54.30
N ALA A 37 -10.40 -6.29 54.14
CA ALA A 37 -10.94 -5.85 52.84
C ALA A 37 -9.84 -5.64 51.79
N VAL A 38 -8.67 -5.13 52.18
CA VAL A 38 -7.53 -4.92 51.28
C VAL A 38 -6.85 -6.25 50.97
N GLU A 39 -6.67 -7.11 51.97
CA GLU A 39 -6.04 -8.42 51.85
C GLU A 39 -6.85 -9.34 50.93
N ARG A 40 -8.19 -9.31 51.04
CA ARG A 40 -9.11 -10.06 50.17
C ARG A 40 -8.96 -9.73 48.69
N THR A 41 -8.49 -8.54 48.34
CA THR A 41 -8.24 -8.18 46.92
C THR A 41 -7.10 -8.99 46.30
N VAL A 42 -6.13 -9.42 47.12
CA VAL A 42 -4.99 -10.25 46.66
C VAL A 42 -5.47 -11.66 46.35
N GLU A 43 -6.27 -12.27 47.24
CA GLU A 43 -6.85 -13.59 47.01
C GLU A 43 -7.70 -13.61 45.72
N VAL A 44 -8.52 -12.57 45.52
CA VAL A 44 -9.31 -12.42 44.29
C VAL A 44 -8.42 -12.24 43.06
N ALA A 45 -7.31 -11.50 43.17
CA ALA A 45 -6.38 -11.33 42.06
C ALA A 45 -5.67 -12.65 41.69
N ASP A 46 -5.30 -13.46 42.68
CA ASP A 46 -4.69 -14.78 42.47
C ASP A 46 -5.68 -15.75 41.78
N ASP A 47 -6.93 -15.79 42.25
CA ASP A 47 -8.00 -16.62 41.69
C ASP A 47 -8.38 -16.22 40.25
N LEU A 48 -8.25 -14.94 39.90
CA LEU A 48 -8.59 -14.41 38.57
C LEU A 48 -7.40 -14.35 37.60
N SER A 49 -6.25 -14.93 37.97
CA SER A 49 -5.07 -14.94 37.12
C SER A 49 -5.27 -15.83 35.88
N PHE A 50 -5.02 -15.28 34.69
CA PHE A 50 -5.07 -16.03 33.43
C PHE A 50 -3.96 -15.62 32.47
N ARG A 51 -3.44 -16.57 31.69
CA ARG A 51 -2.43 -16.29 30.66
C ARG A 51 -3.13 -15.93 29.36
N LEU A 52 -3.09 -14.66 28.96
CA LEU A 52 -3.79 -14.17 27.77
C LEU A 52 -3.48 -14.98 26.50
N ARG A 53 -2.21 -15.40 26.28
CA ARG A 53 -1.82 -16.22 25.11
C ARG A 53 -2.50 -17.60 25.01
N SER A 54 -3.12 -18.10 26.08
CA SER A 54 -3.92 -19.34 26.00
C SER A 54 -5.15 -19.19 25.09
N ALA A 55 -5.57 -17.96 24.78
CA ALA A 55 -6.68 -17.65 23.88
C ALA A 55 -6.26 -17.57 22.39
N ARG A 56 -5.00 -17.87 22.02
CA ARG A 56 -4.55 -17.84 20.61
C ARG A 56 -5.43 -18.75 19.73
N PRO A 57 -6.09 -18.21 18.69
CA PRO A 57 -6.90 -19.01 17.76
C PRO A 57 -6.02 -19.66 16.68
N ARG A 58 -6.59 -20.60 15.92
CA ARG A 58 -5.99 -21.09 14.67
C ARG A 58 -6.71 -20.48 13.47
N LEU A 59 -6.10 -20.61 12.29
CA LEU A 59 -6.75 -20.31 11.03
C LEU A 59 -7.97 -21.23 10.81
N PRO A 60 -9.02 -20.75 10.11
CA PRO A 60 -10.14 -21.60 9.70
C PRO A 60 -9.64 -22.83 8.96
N LYS A 61 -10.36 -23.96 9.09
CA LYS A 61 -10.07 -25.15 8.27
C LYS A 61 -10.47 -24.88 6.82
N GLN A 62 -9.56 -25.14 5.90
CA GLN A 62 -9.78 -24.95 4.47
C GLN A 62 -10.56 -26.13 3.89
N GLU A 63 -11.61 -25.82 3.13
CA GLU A 63 -12.28 -26.79 2.28
C GLU A 63 -11.38 -27.08 1.07
N VAL A 64 -10.89 -28.31 0.99
CA VAL A 64 -10.09 -28.81 -0.14
C VAL A 64 -10.80 -29.99 -0.79
N PRO A 65 -10.52 -30.28 -2.08
CA PRO A 65 -11.13 -31.42 -2.77
C PRO A 65 -10.88 -32.75 -2.04
N GLU A 66 -11.80 -33.71 -2.22
CA GLU A 66 -11.68 -35.04 -1.61
C GLU A 66 -10.35 -35.71 -2.00
N GLY A 67 -9.69 -36.35 -1.02
CA GLY A 67 -8.37 -36.96 -1.20
C GLY A 67 -7.19 -35.98 -1.06
N HIS A 68 -7.42 -34.68 -0.92
CA HIS A 68 -6.36 -33.70 -0.69
C HIS A 68 -6.26 -33.23 0.77
N THR A 69 -5.04 -32.87 1.17
CA THR A 69 -4.76 -32.03 2.33
C THR A 69 -4.57 -30.58 1.87
N PRO A 70 -4.62 -29.58 2.77
CA PRO A 70 -4.25 -28.20 2.41
C PRO A 70 -2.91 -28.10 1.68
N MET A 71 -1.90 -28.85 2.13
CA MET A 71 -0.59 -28.83 1.48
C MET A 71 -0.60 -29.53 0.12
N SER A 72 -1.21 -30.72 -0.01
CA SER A 72 -1.22 -31.43 -1.30
C SER A 72 -2.03 -30.67 -2.36
N TRP A 73 -3.09 -29.96 -1.94
CA TRP A 73 -3.84 -29.08 -2.82
C TRP A 73 -3.06 -27.83 -3.22
N LEU A 74 -2.33 -27.21 -2.29
CA LEU A 74 -1.45 -26.08 -2.60
C LEU A 74 -0.38 -26.47 -3.63
N ARG A 75 0.25 -27.65 -3.48
CA ARG A 75 1.23 -28.17 -4.45
C ARG A 75 0.59 -28.34 -5.83
N GLU A 76 -0.58 -28.97 -5.90
CA GLU A 76 -1.33 -29.16 -7.14
C GLU A 76 -1.61 -27.83 -7.86
N LEU A 77 -2.14 -26.83 -7.14
CA LEU A 77 -2.40 -25.50 -7.72
C LEU A 77 -1.13 -24.81 -8.19
N THR A 78 -0.04 -24.93 -7.42
CA THR A 78 1.26 -24.33 -7.77
C THR A 78 1.81 -24.93 -9.06
N TRP A 79 1.74 -26.25 -9.23
CA TRP A 79 2.23 -26.92 -10.44
C TRP A 79 1.36 -26.65 -11.67
N ARG A 80 0.04 -26.49 -11.50
CA ARG A 80 -0.83 -26.01 -12.58
C ARG A 80 -0.42 -24.61 -13.03
N GLY A 81 -0.22 -23.69 -12.10
CA GLY A 81 0.26 -22.34 -12.40
C GLY A 81 1.65 -22.34 -13.07
N ALA A 82 2.54 -23.25 -12.65
CA ALA A 82 3.85 -23.42 -13.27
C ALA A 82 3.74 -23.85 -14.74
N ALA A 83 2.87 -24.82 -15.04
CA ALA A 83 2.64 -25.28 -16.41
C ALA A 83 2.06 -24.18 -17.33
N GLU A 84 1.23 -23.28 -16.78
CA GLU A 84 0.66 -22.16 -17.53
C GLU A 84 1.67 -21.03 -17.78
N ARG A 85 2.51 -20.70 -16.79
CA ARG A 85 3.38 -19.51 -16.81
C ARG A 85 4.83 -19.78 -17.23
N TYR A 86 5.34 -20.99 -17.01
CA TYR A 86 6.70 -21.39 -17.36
C TYR A 86 6.68 -22.43 -18.46
N ARG A 87 6.77 -21.96 -19.71
CA ARG A 87 6.87 -22.83 -20.89
C ARG A 87 8.21 -23.58 -20.97
N ASP A 88 9.23 -23.10 -20.26
CA ASP A 88 10.60 -23.61 -20.22
C ASP A 88 10.91 -24.44 -18.95
N LEU A 89 9.88 -24.89 -18.22
CA LEU A 89 10.05 -25.53 -16.92
C LEU A 89 10.94 -26.79 -16.99
N ASP A 90 10.75 -27.63 -18.01
CA ASP A 90 11.52 -28.87 -18.21
C ASP A 90 12.98 -28.61 -18.56
N GLU A 91 13.27 -27.46 -19.16
CA GLU A 91 14.62 -27.04 -19.60
C GLU A 91 15.37 -26.28 -18.49
N ASN A 92 14.70 -25.92 -17.39
CA ASN A 92 15.26 -25.11 -16.31
C ASN A 92 15.08 -25.75 -14.92
N PRO A 93 15.95 -26.71 -14.55
CA PRO A 93 15.90 -27.40 -13.26
C PRO A 93 15.93 -26.47 -12.04
N ALA A 94 16.60 -25.32 -12.17
CA ALA A 94 16.71 -24.34 -11.08
C ALA A 94 15.35 -23.71 -10.72
N LYS A 95 14.46 -23.47 -11.71
CA LYS A 95 13.08 -23.01 -11.43
C LYS A 95 12.32 -24.04 -10.62
N ARG A 96 12.39 -25.31 -11.04
CA ARG A 96 11.72 -26.43 -10.37
C ARG A 96 12.20 -26.59 -8.92
N GLU A 97 13.52 -26.56 -8.73
CA GLU A 97 14.13 -26.64 -7.41
C GLU A 97 13.72 -25.48 -6.51
N ARG A 98 13.68 -24.26 -7.05
CA ARG A 98 13.22 -23.08 -6.28
C ARG A 98 11.76 -23.22 -5.84
N ILE A 99 10.86 -23.67 -6.70
CA ILE A 99 9.45 -23.89 -6.36
C ILE A 99 9.31 -24.93 -5.24
N GLU A 100 10.00 -26.07 -5.36
CA GLU A 100 9.95 -27.13 -4.34
C GLU A 100 10.49 -26.66 -2.98
N ARG A 101 11.62 -25.94 -2.96
CA ARG A 101 12.17 -25.38 -1.72
C ARG A 101 11.19 -24.43 -1.01
N GLU A 102 10.48 -23.59 -1.77
CA GLU A 102 9.46 -22.71 -1.17
C GLU A 102 8.29 -23.52 -0.60
N LEU A 103 7.81 -24.53 -1.32
CA LEU A 103 6.73 -25.41 -0.86
C LEU A 103 7.12 -26.17 0.42
N ASP A 104 8.34 -26.68 0.50
CA ASP A 104 8.85 -27.39 1.68
C ASP A 104 8.91 -26.49 2.92
N VAL A 105 9.30 -25.21 2.75
CA VAL A 105 9.29 -24.24 3.86
C VAL A 105 7.86 -23.90 4.29
N ILE A 106 6.93 -23.78 3.36
CA ILE A 106 5.50 -23.53 3.65
C ILE A 106 4.91 -24.70 4.45
N GLU A 107 5.24 -25.94 4.07
CA GLU A 107 4.82 -27.16 4.75
C GLU A 107 5.41 -27.25 6.16
N ALA A 108 6.71 -27.03 6.31
CA ALA A 108 7.40 -27.03 7.59
C ALA A 108 6.86 -25.98 8.58
N LYS A 109 6.26 -24.90 8.07
CA LYS A 109 5.69 -23.81 8.86
C LYS A 109 4.18 -23.92 9.07
N ASP A 110 3.53 -24.94 8.54
CA ASP A 110 2.07 -25.15 8.64
C ASP A 110 1.26 -23.93 8.15
N PHE A 111 1.71 -23.30 7.05
CA PHE A 111 0.99 -22.20 6.40
C PHE A 111 0.22 -22.51 5.10
N PRO A 112 -0.01 -23.76 4.64
CA PRO A 112 -0.71 -23.97 3.37
C PRO A 112 -2.13 -23.38 3.40
N GLY A 113 -2.79 -23.43 4.57
CA GLY A 113 -4.11 -22.84 4.75
C GLY A 113 -4.15 -21.33 4.48
N TYR A 114 -3.09 -20.60 4.85
CA TYR A 114 -2.99 -19.16 4.60
C TYR A 114 -2.93 -18.85 3.09
N PHE A 115 -2.07 -19.55 2.34
CA PHE A 115 -1.94 -19.37 0.90
C PHE A 115 -3.24 -19.71 0.17
N LEU A 116 -3.92 -20.78 0.58
CA LEU A 116 -5.19 -21.18 0.00
C LEU A 116 -6.32 -20.16 0.25
N ILE A 117 -6.36 -19.55 1.44
CA ILE A 117 -7.33 -18.48 1.74
C ILE A 117 -7.07 -17.29 0.81
N VAL A 118 -5.83 -16.81 0.71
CA VAL A 118 -5.52 -15.65 -0.14
C VAL A 118 -5.77 -15.95 -1.62
N HIS A 119 -5.36 -17.13 -2.09
CA HIS A 119 -5.66 -17.58 -3.45
C HIS A 119 -7.17 -17.59 -3.73
N ASP A 120 -7.99 -18.08 -2.80
CA ASP A 120 -9.44 -18.12 -2.96
C ASP A 120 -10.08 -16.73 -3.00
N ILE A 121 -9.60 -15.79 -2.18
CA ILE A 121 -10.01 -14.39 -2.20
C ILE A 121 -9.66 -13.73 -3.54
N VAL A 122 -8.43 -13.91 -4.03
CA VAL A 122 -7.99 -13.39 -5.33
C VAL A 122 -8.79 -14.01 -6.48
N ARG A 123 -9.05 -15.32 -6.42
CA ARG A 123 -9.88 -16.03 -7.40
C ARG A 123 -11.30 -15.47 -7.42
N PHE A 124 -11.89 -15.19 -6.25
CA PHE A 124 -13.19 -14.53 -6.18
C PHE A 124 -13.15 -13.13 -6.80
N ALA A 125 -12.18 -12.30 -6.43
CA ALA A 125 -12.06 -10.96 -7.01
C ALA A 125 -11.98 -11.00 -8.54
N ARG A 126 -11.14 -11.88 -9.09
CA ARG A 126 -11.04 -12.09 -10.54
C ARG A 126 -12.33 -12.59 -11.18
N SER A 127 -13.05 -13.51 -10.56
CA SER A 127 -14.32 -14.02 -11.12
C SER A 127 -15.41 -12.95 -11.17
N GLN A 128 -15.31 -11.92 -10.34
CA GLN A 128 -16.18 -10.74 -10.36
C GLN A 128 -15.63 -9.58 -11.22
N GLY A 129 -14.50 -9.78 -11.91
CA GLY A 129 -13.83 -8.73 -12.68
C GLY A 129 -13.33 -7.56 -11.79
N ILE A 130 -12.95 -7.84 -10.54
CA ILE A 130 -12.35 -6.86 -9.64
C ILE A 130 -10.84 -6.91 -9.85
N LEU A 131 -10.24 -5.78 -10.28
CA LEU A 131 -8.80 -5.68 -10.40
C LEU A 131 -8.14 -5.81 -9.03
N CYS A 132 -7.11 -6.63 -8.95
CA CYS A 132 -6.34 -6.84 -7.73
C CYS A 132 -4.87 -7.12 -8.00
N GLN A 133 -4.00 -6.78 -7.05
CA GLN A 133 -2.57 -6.99 -7.15
C GLN A 133 -1.96 -7.32 -5.78
N GLY A 134 -1.30 -8.48 -5.68
CA GLY A 134 -0.45 -8.80 -4.54
C GLY A 134 0.84 -7.96 -4.54
N ARG A 135 1.20 -7.40 -3.38
CA ARG A 135 2.39 -6.55 -3.21
C ARG A 135 3.18 -6.88 -1.95
N GLY A 136 4.19 -6.05 -1.65
CA GLY A 136 5.00 -6.19 -0.44
C GLY A 136 5.94 -7.39 -0.53
N SER A 137 6.24 -8.02 0.62
CA SER A 137 7.15 -9.16 0.64
C SER A 137 6.61 -10.37 -0.11
N ALA A 138 5.29 -10.51 -0.27
CA ALA A 138 4.69 -11.64 -0.98
C ALA A 138 5.22 -11.80 -2.42
N ALA A 139 5.65 -10.71 -3.06
CA ALA A 139 6.28 -10.74 -4.39
C ALA A 139 7.67 -11.42 -4.42
N ASN A 140 8.24 -11.82 -3.27
CA ASN A 140 9.46 -12.64 -3.21
C ASN A 140 9.18 -14.15 -3.33
N SER A 141 7.91 -14.57 -3.40
CA SER A 141 7.55 -15.99 -3.51
C SER A 141 7.11 -16.39 -4.92
N ALA A 142 7.78 -17.43 -5.45
CA ALA A 142 7.38 -18.07 -6.68
C ALA A 142 6.00 -18.72 -6.54
N VAL A 143 5.69 -19.33 -5.38
CA VAL A 143 4.37 -19.93 -5.12
C VAL A 143 3.25 -18.88 -5.23
N VAL A 144 3.42 -17.70 -4.64
CA VAL A 144 2.44 -16.60 -4.71
C VAL A 144 2.23 -16.13 -6.17
N TYR A 145 3.30 -16.04 -6.95
CA TYR A 145 3.25 -15.71 -8.38
C TYR A 145 2.50 -16.78 -9.20
N LEU A 146 2.78 -18.06 -8.95
CA LEU A 146 2.19 -19.18 -9.68
C LEU A 146 0.71 -19.39 -9.35
N LEU A 147 0.29 -19.09 -8.11
CA LEU A 147 -1.12 -18.98 -7.74
C LEU A 147 -1.80 -17.74 -8.37
N GLY A 148 -1.05 -16.91 -9.08
CA GLY A 148 -1.51 -15.69 -9.70
C GLY A 148 -1.88 -14.59 -8.70
N ILE A 149 -1.46 -14.66 -7.44
CA ILE A 149 -1.78 -13.63 -6.45
C ILE A 149 -1.00 -12.33 -6.74
N THR A 150 0.24 -12.47 -7.22
CA THR A 150 1.06 -11.36 -7.69
C THR A 150 1.42 -11.52 -9.16
N ALA A 151 1.72 -10.40 -9.82
CA ALA A 151 2.23 -10.38 -11.19
C ALA A 151 3.78 -10.44 -11.25
N VAL A 152 4.45 -10.45 -10.10
CA VAL A 152 5.92 -10.42 -10.00
C VAL A 152 6.49 -11.82 -9.99
N ASP A 153 7.32 -12.14 -10.98
CA ASP A 153 8.12 -13.38 -11.02
C ASP A 153 9.38 -13.23 -10.18
N SER A 154 9.37 -13.79 -8.97
CA SER A 154 10.50 -13.73 -8.04
C SER A 154 11.76 -14.43 -8.55
N ILE A 155 11.62 -15.45 -9.41
CA ILE A 155 12.76 -16.18 -9.97
C ILE A 155 13.45 -15.34 -11.04
N LYS A 156 12.66 -14.70 -11.93
CA LYS A 156 13.18 -13.80 -12.96
C LYS A 156 14.00 -12.64 -12.37
N TYR A 157 13.56 -12.10 -11.23
CA TYR A 157 14.23 -10.98 -10.56
C TYR A 157 15.18 -11.41 -9.44
N ASP A 158 15.46 -12.71 -9.28
CA ASP A 158 16.35 -13.24 -8.23
C ASP A 158 16.04 -12.67 -6.83
N LEU A 159 14.76 -12.60 -6.49
CA LEU A 159 14.29 -12.06 -5.22
C LEU A 159 14.43 -13.14 -4.11
N PRO A 160 14.92 -12.79 -2.91
CA PRO A 160 15.13 -13.75 -1.82
C PRO A 160 13.81 -14.17 -1.16
N PHE A 161 13.44 -15.45 -1.23
CA PHE A 161 12.22 -15.98 -0.61
C PHE A 161 12.22 -15.76 0.91
N GLU A 162 13.39 -15.80 1.53
CA GLU A 162 13.64 -15.60 2.95
C GLU A 162 13.12 -14.23 3.45
N ARG A 163 13.02 -13.25 2.55
CA ARG A 163 12.42 -11.95 2.84
C ARG A 163 10.91 -12.06 3.12
N PHE A 164 10.26 -13.10 2.60
CA PHE A 164 8.83 -13.39 2.74
C PHE A 164 8.53 -14.57 3.68
N LEU A 165 9.01 -15.78 3.33
CA LEU A 165 8.95 -17.11 4.00
C LEU A 165 10.30 -17.54 4.63
N SER A 166 10.46 -17.84 5.93
CA SER A 166 11.78 -18.25 6.49
C SER A 166 11.58 -19.31 7.57
N SER A 167 12.43 -20.33 7.57
CA SER A 167 12.40 -21.46 8.50
C SER A 167 12.75 -21.05 9.95
N MET A 168 13.47 -19.94 10.14
CA MET A 168 13.98 -19.52 11.46
C MET A 168 13.02 -18.60 12.24
N ARG A 169 11.86 -18.23 11.68
CA ARG A 169 10.89 -17.31 12.31
C ARG A 169 9.62 -17.99 12.79
N GLU A 170 9.03 -17.44 13.85
CA GLU A 170 7.64 -17.70 14.25
C GLU A 170 6.66 -16.62 13.76
N GLU A 171 7.16 -15.54 13.13
CA GLU A 171 6.33 -14.47 12.54
C GLU A 171 5.45 -15.02 11.41
N GLU A 172 4.17 -14.67 11.42
CA GLU A 172 3.23 -15.07 10.37
C GLU A 172 3.54 -14.37 9.03
N PRO A 173 3.37 -15.06 7.88
CA PRO A 173 3.54 -14.44 6.57
C PRO A 173 2.47 -13.37 6.32
N ASP A 174 2.84 -12.34 5.57
CA ASP A 174 1.96 -11.22 5.24
C ASP A 174 1.85 -11.07 3.72
N ILE A 175 0.72 -11.52 3.17
CA ILE A 175 0.34 -11.33 1.77
C ILE A 175 -0.67 -10.19 1.69
N ASP A 176 -0.16 -9.01 1.41
CA ASP A 176 -0.95 -7.82 1.12
C ASP A 176 -1.52 -7.91 -0.31
N VAL A 177 -2.84 -7.73 -0.44
CA VAL A 177 -3.49 -7.63 -1.75
C VAL A 177 -4.24 -6.31 -1.85
N ASP A 178 -3.89 -5.52 -2.86
CA ASP A 178 -4.67 -4.36 -3.25
C ASP A 178 -5.82 -4.79 -4.16
N PHE A 179 -6.99 -4.20 -3.92
CA PHE A 179 -8.17 -4.33 -4.76
C PHE A 179 -8.59 -2.95 -5.24
N ASP A 180 -9.36 -2.90 -6.33
CA ASP A 180 -10.19 -1.75 -6.68
C ASP A 180 -10.87 -1.18 -5.43
N SER A 181 -10.66 0.11 -5.13
CA SER A 181 -11.13 0.74 -3.91
C SER A 181 -12.64 0.75 -3.76
N ASP A 182 -13.36 0.84 -4.88
CA ASP A 182 -14.80 1.06 -4.90
C ASP A 182 -15.53 -0.29 -4.83
N ARG A 183 -14.89 -1.34 -5.35
CA ARG A 183 -15.40 -2.73 -5.34
C ARG A 183 -14.81 -3.60 -4.23
N ARG A 184 -13.86 -3.09 -3.46
CA ARG A 184 -13.24 -3.79 -2.32
C ARG A 184 -14.27 -4.34 -1.32
N GLU A 185 -15.38 -3.65 -1.13
CA GLU A 185 -16.41 -4.12 -0.18
C GLU A 185 -17.01 -5.47 -0.59
N GLU A 186 -17.14 -5.74 -1.89
CA GLU A 186 -17.62 -7.04 -2.39
C GLU A 186 -16.71 -8.18 -1.90
N VAL A 187 -15.39 -7.94 -1.87
CA VAL A 187 -14.39 -8.91 -1.40
C VAL A 187 -14.49 -9.11 0.12
N ILE A 188 -14.65 -8.03 0.89
CA ILE A 188 -14.85 -8.13 2.35
C ILE A 188 -16.12 -8.92 2.66
N GLN A 189 -17.21 -8.64 1.95
CA GLN A 189 -18.49 -9.34 2.14
C GLN A 189 -18.42 -10.80 1.71
N TYR A 190 -17.63 -11.13 0.67
CA TYR A 190 -17.34 -12.52 0.32
C TYR A 190 -16.65 -13.26 1.48
N VAL A 191 -15.64 -12.66 2.10
CA VAL A 191 -14.95 -13.26 3.25
C VAL A 191 -15.91 -13.46 4.43
N TYR A 192 -16.76 -12.47 4.74
CA TYR A 192 -17.78 -12.62 5.78
C TYR A 192 -18.81 -13.70 5.45
N SER A 193 -19.23 -13.82 4.19
CA SER A 193 -20.21 -14.81 3.75
C SER A 193 -19.62 -16.23 3.83
N LYS A 194 -18.35 -16.38 3.48
CA LYS A 194 -17.65 -17.67 3.46
C LYS A 194 -17.29 -18.18 4.86
N TYR A 195 -16.68 -17.33 5.68
CA TYR A 195 -16.19 -17.75 7.01
C TYR A 195 -17.17 -17.45 8.13
N GLY A 196 -18.19 -16.62 7.88
CA GLY A 196 -19.16 -16.18 8.88
C GLY A 196 -18.67 -14.96 9.68
N ARG A 197 -19.60 -14.05 9.99
CA ARG A 197 -19.34 -12.83 10.78
C ARG A 197 -18.94 -13.07 12.24
N HIS A 198 -19.07 -14.30 12.72
CA HIS A 198 -18.59 -14.71 14.04
C HIS A 198 -17.11 -15.07 14.02
N ASN A 199 -16.59 -15.59 12.91
CA ASN A 199 -15.22 -16.11 12.77
C ASN A 199 -14.31 -15.18 11.95
N ALA A 200 -14.86 -14.09 11.44
CA ALA A 200 -14.15 -13.09 10.68
C ALA A 200 -14.47 -11.70 11.25
N ALA A 201 -13.44 -10.85 11.40
CA ALA A 201 -13.60 -9.50 11.91
C ALA A 201 -12.55 -8.54 11.35
N GLN A 202 -12.91 -7.27 11.20
CA GLN A 202 -11.97 -6.19 10.87
C GLN A 202 -11.19 -5.78 12.12
N VAL A 203 -9.93 -5.46 11.95
CA VAL A 203 -9.03 -4.99 13.02
C VAL A 203 -9.35 -3.55 13.36
N ALA A 204 -9.29 -3.17 14.65
CA ALA A 204 -9.44 -1.78 15.05
C ALA A 204 -8.15 -0.97 14.85
N ASN A 205 -8.29 0.35 14.90
CA ASN A 205 -7.19 1.28 15.03
C ASN A 205 -7.39 2.10 16.30
N VAL A 206 -6.44 2.03 17.23
CA VAL A 206 -6.47 2.89 18.41
C VAL A 206 -5.96 4.27 18.01
N ILE A 207 -6.88 5.20 17.77
CA ILE A 207 -6.52 6.58 17.41
C ILE A 207 -6.13 7.32 18.69
N THR A 208 -4.89 7.79 18.73
CA THR A 208 -4.34 8.52 19.88
C THR A 208 -4.29 10.03 19.65
N TYR A 209 -4.22 10.79 20.74
CA TYR A 209 -4.01 12.22 20.68
C TYR A 209 -2.65 12.57 20.06
N ARG A 210 -2.71 13.32 18.96
CA ARG A 210 -1.58 13.95 18.27
C ARG A 210 -1.58 15.45 18.55
N PRO A 211 -0.44 16.16 18.44
CA PRO A 211 -0.30 17.57 18.83
C PRO A 211 -1.46 18.48 18.42
N LYS A 212 -1.82 18.50 17.12
CA LYS A 212 -2.91 19.34 16.60
C LYS A 212 -4.28 19.03 17.23
N ASN A 213 -4.61 17.75 17.35
CA ASN A 213 -5.89 17.32 17.91
C ASN A 213 -5.94 17.49 19.44
N ALA A 214 -4.79 17.35 20.12
CA ALA A 214 -4.67 17.59 21.55
C ALA A 214 -4.94 19.07 21.86
N VAL A 215 -4.25 20.00 21.18
CA VAL A 215 -4.48 21.45 21.33
C VAL A 215 -5.94 21.80 21.04
N ARG A 216 -6.49 21.31 19.93
CA ARG A 216 -7.88 21.56 19.53
C ARG A 216 -8.89 21.10 20.59
N ASP A 217 -8.77 19.86 21.08
CA ASP A 217 -9.73 19.30 22.02
C ASP A 217 -9.54 19.87 23.44
N MET A 218 -8.32 20.22 23.87
CA MET A 218 -8.08 20.89 25.16
C MET A 218 -8.55 22.35 25.16
N ALA A 219 -8.31 23.08 24.07
CA ALA A 219 -8.86 24.43 23.90
C ALA A 219 -10.40 24.41 23.94
N LYS A 220 -11.02 23.40 23.32
CA LYS A 220 -12.47 23.21 23.42
C LYS A 220 -12.92 22.90 24.86
N ALA A 221 -12.20 22.06 25.58
CA ALA A 221 -12.52 21.72 26.97
C ALA A 221 -12.51 22.97 27.87
N LEU A 222 -11.56 23.89 27.64
CA LEU A 222 -11.46 25.17 28.33
C LEU A 222 -12.44 26.25 27.80
N GLY A 223 -13.34 25.91 26.88
CA GLY A 223 -14.41 26.82 26.43
C GLY A 223 -14.02 27.79 25.31
N HIS A 224 -12.85 27.66 24.70
CA HIS A 224 -12.46 28.51 23.57
C HIS A 224 -13.31 28.27 22.32
N SER A 225 -13.48 29.31 21.50
CA SER A 225 -14.30 29.24 20.29
C SER A 225 -13.68 28.33 19.21
N THR A 226 -14.49 27.83 18.29
CA THR A 226 -14.01 26.97 17.18
C THR A 226 -12.98 27.67 16.30
N GLY A 227 -13.11 28.98 16.10
CA GLY A 227 -12.14 29.78 15.34
C GLY A 227 -10.76 29.81 15.99
N GLN A 228 -10.71 29.98 17.32
CA GLN A 228 -9.45 29.95 18.09
C GLN A 228 -8.83 28.55 18.06
N GLN A 229 -9.63 27.51 18.28
CA GLN A 229 -9.17 26.12 18.19
C GLN A 229 -8.51 25.81 16.84
N ASP A 230 -9.16 26.21 15.73
CA ASP A 230 -8.64 25.99 14.38
C ASP A 230 -7.38 26.81 14.11
N ALA A 231 -7.34 28.08 14.56
CA ALA A 231 -6.17 28.95 14.42
C ALA A 231 -4.94 28.38 15.14
N TRP A 232 -5.07 28.04 16.43
CA TRP A 232 -3.96 27.48 17.22
C TRP A 232 -3.48 26.12 16.69
N SER A 233 -4.39 25.25 16.25
CA SER A 233 -4.01 23.95 15.67
C SER A 233 -3.18 24.07 14.39
N LYS A 234 -3.32 25.16 13.63
CA LYS A 234 -2.56 25.42 12.40
C LYS A 234 -1.15 25.92 12.67
N GLN A 235 -0.91 26.57 13.81
CA GLN A 235 0.41 27.07 14.21
C GLN A 235 1.38 25.94 14.60
N ILE A 236 0.86 24.74 14.89
CA ILE A 236 1.69 23.58 15.21
C ILE A 236 2.29 22.99 13.91
N ASP A 237 3.58 23.22 13.68
CA ASP A 237 4.35 22.56 12.63
C ASP A 237 4.77 21.15 13.11
N SER A 238 4.33 20.12 12.39
CA SER A 238 4.23 18.76 12.94
C SER A 238 5.57 18.05 13.18
N TRP A 239 5.74 17.38 14.33
CA TRP A 239 5.86 15.91 14.49
C TRP A 239 6.28 15.47 15.91
N SER A 240 6.86 16.33 16.73
CA SER A 240 7.56 15.86 17.94
C SER A 240 7.12 16.51 19.24
N HIS A 241 6.81 17.82 19.32
CA HIS A 241 6.52 18.45 20.61
C HIS A 241 5.52 19.61 20.50
N VAL A 242 4.57 19.68 21.44
CA VAL A 242 3.89 20.93 21.79
C VAL A 242 4.84 21.59 22.79
N GLN A 243 5.81 22.38 22.36
CA GLN A 243 6.63 23.16 23.31
C GLN A 243 5.97 24.51 23.52
N THR A 244 5.97 25.00 24.77
CA THR A 244 5.79 26.43 25.05
C THR A 244 6.96 27.18 24.43
N THR A 245 6.73 27.82 23.29
CA THR A 245 7.69 28.74 22.67
C THR A 245 7.06 30.12 22.56
N ASP A 246 7.90 31.17 22.55
CA ASP A 246 7.45 32.56 22.28
C ASP A 246 6.87 32.75 20.85
N ASP A 247 6.86 31.69 20.04
CA ASP A 247 6.44 31.68 18.62
C ASP A 247 4.94 31.41 18.41
N HIS A 248 4.17 31.12 19.46
CA HIS A 248 2.74 30.86 19.34
C HIS A 248 1.92 31.60 20.41
N ASP A 249 0.69 32.01 20.05
CA ASP A 249 -0.24 32.70 20.95
C ASP A 249 -1.22 31.74 21.65
N ILE A 250 -0.85 30.46 21.73
CA ILE A 250 -1.62 29.41 22.40
C ILE A 250 -1.50 29.60 23.92
N PRO A 251 -2.60 29.69 24.69
CA PRO A 251 -2.55 29.80 26.14
C PRO A 251 -1.78 28.64 26.79
N ASP A 252 -0.95 28.94 27.79
CA ASP A 252 -0.11 27.94 28.48
C ASP A 252 -0.94 26.78 29.05
N GLU A 253 -2.11 27.06 29.63
CA GLU A 253 -3.02 26.04 30.15
C GLU A 253 -3.48 25.03 29.08
N VAL A 254 -3.70 25.50 27.84
CA VAL A 254 -4.05 24.62 26.70
C VAL A 254 -2.85 23.75 26.34
N VAL A 255 -1.64 24.32 26.32
CA VAL A 255 -0.41 23.61 26.00
C VAL A 255 -0.11 22.54 27.04
N GLU A 256 -0.17 22.88 28.32
CA GLU A 256 0.08 21.96 29.43
C GLU A 256 -0.88 20.76 29.40
N LEU A 257 -2.18 21.01 29.24
CA LEU A 257 -3.17 19.93 29.12
C LEU A 257 -2.95 19.11 27.85
N ALA A 258 -2.62 19.75 26.73
CA ALA A 258 -2.37 19.07 25.47
C ALA A 258 -1.17 18.13 25.57
N GLN A 259 -0.10 18.54 26.26
CA GLN A 259 1.07 17.71 26.53
C GLN A 259 0.72 16.48 27.38
N GLN A 260 -0.10 16.65 28.43
CA GLN A 260 -0.51 15.55 29.32
C GLN A 260 -1.29 14.46 28.60
N VAL A 261 -2.14 14.83 27.64
CA VAL A 261 -2.97 13.87 26.90
C VAL A 261 -2.28 13.28 25.67
N LEU A 262 -1.05 13.69 25.33
CA LEU A 262 -0.36 13.14 24.16
C LEU A 262 -0.27 11.61 24.25
N LYS A 263 -0.55 10.95 23.12
CA LYS A 263 -0.61 9.49 22.99
C LYS A 263 -1.75 8.81 23.76
N PHE A 264 -2.57 9.51 24.54
CA PHE A 264 -3.76 8.91 25.15
C PHE A 264 -4.71 8.40 24.05
N PRO A 265 -5.39 7.25 24.26
CA PRO A 265 -6.39 6.76 23.33
C PRO A 265 -7.57 7.74 23.28
N ARG A 266 -7.99 8.11 22.07
CA ARG A 266 -9.09 9.05 21.82
C ARG A 266 -10.37 8.34 21.40
N HIS A 267 -10.26 7.39 20.48
CA HIS A 267 -11.37 6.56 20.00
C HIS A 267 -10.84 5.39 19.18
N LEU A 268 -11.67 4.36 18.99
CA LEU A 268 -11.42 3.31 18.02
C LEU A 268 -11.84 3.77 16.62
N GLY A 269 -10.94 3.59 15.67
CA GLY A 269 -11.23 3.57 14.24
C GLY A 269 -11.22 2.14 13.72
N ILE A 270 -11.53 1.96 12.44
CA ILE A 270 -11.42 0.67 11.74
C ILE A 270 -10.11 0.70 10.93
N HIS A 271 -9.33 -0.37 11.00
CA HIS A 271 -8.13 -0.51 10.19
C HIS A 271 -8.50 -0.52 8.70
N SER A 272 -7.73 0.20 7.89
CA SER A 272 -8.08 0.41 6.48
C SER A 272 -7.99 -0.86 5.64
N GLY A 273 -7.37 -1.95 6.11
CA GLY A 273 -7.16 -3.18 5.34
C GLY A 273 -7.34 -4.49 6.09
N GLY A 274 -7.23 -4.47 7.41
CA GLY A 274 -6.83 -5.64 8.18
C GLY A 274 -8.03 -6.43 8.63
N MET A 275 -8.16 -7.67 8.16
CA MET A 275 -9.17 -8.62 8.60
C MET A 275 -8.50 -9.83 9.25
N VAL A 276 -9.08 -10.35 10.32
CA VAL A 276 -8.64 -11.60 10.94
C VAL A 276 -9.66 -12.69 10.69
N LEU A 277 -9.17 -13.93 10.59
CA LEU A 277 -9.98 -15.13 10.41
C LEU A 277 -9.59 -16.17 11.46
N THR A 278 -10.58 -16.79 12.09
CA THR A 278 -10.37 -17.75 13.18
C THR A 278 -11.19 -19.02 13.02
N ASP A 279 -10.68 -20.15 13.51
CA ASP A 279 -11.38 -21.45 13.51
C ASP A 279 -12.60 -21.49 14.45
N ARG A 280 -12.65 -20.59 15.42
CA ARG A 280 -13.73 -20.38 16.38
C ARG A 280 -14.23 -18.94 16.37
N PRO A 281 -15.38 -18.61 17.00
CA PRO A 281 -15.86 -17.23 17.06
C PRO A 281 -14.80 -16.27 17.63
N VAL A 282 -14.54 -15.15 16.93
CA VAL A 282 -13.59 -14.10 17.33
C VAL A 282 -13.94 -13.54 18.71
N GLY A 283 -15.23 -13.47 19.05
CA GLY A 283 -15.73 -13.01 20.35
C GLY A 283 -15.25 -13.85 21.55
N GLU A 284 -14.82 -15.10 21.33
CA GLU A 284 -14.21 -15.93 22.37
C GLU A 284 -12.73 -15.58 22.63
N VAL A 285 -12.13 -14.78 21.75
CA VAL A 285 -10.72 -14.38 21.80
C VAL A 285 -10.58 -12.91 22.20
N CYS A 286 -11.36 -12.03 21.55
CA CYS A 286 -11.34 -10.59 21.73
C CYS A 286 -12.77 -10.04 21.66
N PRO A 287 -13.15 -9.04 22.48
CA PRO A 287 -14.41 -8.33 22.31
C PRO A 287 -14.60 -7.80 20.88
N ILE A 288 -15.82 -7.98 20.37
CA ILE A 288 -16.23 -7.54 19.03
C ILE A 288 -17.41 -6.59 19.12
N GLU A 289 -17.54 -5.73 18.11
CA GLU A 289 -18.65 -4.79 17.95
C GLU A 289 -19.09 -4.70 16.50
N HIS A 290 -20.33 -4.22 16.30
CA HIS A 290 -20.79 -3.87 14.97
C HIS A 290 -20.07 -2.62 14.48
N ALA A 291 -19.57 -2.67 13.25
CA ALA A 291 -19.03 -1.47 12.62
C ALA A 291 -20.16 -0.46 12.34
N ARG A 292 -19.78 0.78 12.05
CA ARG A 292 -20.71 1.79 11.53
C ARG A 292 -21.31 1.40 10.18
N MET A 293 -20.53 0.71 9.34
CA MET A 293 -21.01 0.17 8.07
C MET A 293 -21.78 -1.12 8.34
N GLU A 294 -22.97 -1.21 7.74
CA GLU A 294 -23.82 -2.38 7.86
C GLU A 294 -23.10 -3.65 7.39
N GLY A 295 -23.44 -4.79 8.00
CA GLY A 295 -22.85 -6.08 7.63
C GLY A 295 -21.40 -6.31 8.10
N ARG A 296 -20.75 -5.34 8.76
CA ARG A 296 -19.37 -5.51 9.25
C ARG A 296 -19.28 -5.80 10.76
N THR A 297 -18.25 -6.55 11.13
CA THR A 297 -17.87 -6.87 12.51
C THR A 297 -16.43 -6.41 12.73
N VAL A 298 -16.17 -5.69 13.81
CA VAL A 298 -14.84 -5.17 14.17
C VAL A 298 -14.44 -5.75 15.53
N LEU A 299 -13.18 -6.11 15.69
CA LEU A 299 -12.60 -6.50 16.97
C LEU A 299 -11.87 -5.32 17.62
N GLN A 300 -11.83 -5.26 18.95
CA GLN A 300 -11.34 -4.06 19.66
C GLN A 300 -9.82 -3.96 19.80
N TRP A 301 -9.07 -4.99 19.39
CA TRP A 301 -7.61 -4.95 19.32
C TRP A 301 -7.11 -4.29 18.04
N ASP A 302 -5.96 -3.63 18.16
CA ASP A 302 -5.25 -3.09 17.01
C ASP A 302 -4.37 -4.15 16.32
N LYS A 303 -3.65 -3.71 15.29
CA LYS A 303 -2.75 -4.57 14.51
C LYS A 303 -1.68 -5.24 15.38
N ASP A 304 -1.09 -4.52 16.31
CA ASP A 304 0.05 -5.00 17.10
C ASP A 304 -0.44 -6.00 18.15
N ASP A 305 -1.59 -5.72 18.78
CA ASP A 305 -2.26 -6.63 19.72
C ASP A 305 -2.69 -7.94 19.04
N CYS A 306 -3.27 -7.86 17.83
CA CYS A 306 -3.64 -9.04 17.04
C CYS A 306 -2.42 -9.92 16.73
N ALA A 307 -1.34 -9.31 16.26
CA ALA A 307 -0.10 -10.02 15.95
C ALA A 307 0.50 -10.67 17.21
N TRP A 308 0.51 -9.95 18.34
CA TRP A 308 1.00 -10.51 19.60
C TRP A 308 0.19 -11.72 20.08
N MET A 309 -1.11 -11.70 19.82
CA MET A 309 -2.05 -12.79 20.11
C MET A 309 -2.01 -13.93 19.09
N GLY A 310 -1.23 -13.79 18.02
CA GLY A 310 -1.08 -14.78 16.95
C GLY A 310 -2.30 -14.89 16.06
N LEU A 311 -3.08 -13.80 15.91
CA LEU A 311 -4.14 -13.71 14.92
C LEU A 311 -3.51 -13.34 13.58
N VAL A 312 -3.71 -14.20 12.59
CA VAL A 312 -3.23 -13.96 11.23
C VAL A 312 -4.10 -12.89 10.59
N LYS A 313 -3.47 -11.82 10.11
CA LYS A 313 -4.13 -10.75 9.38
C LYS A 313 -4.12 -11.01 7.88
N PHE A 314 -5.20 -10.59 7.24
CA PHE A 314 -5.37 -10.54 5.80
C PHE A 314 -5.62 -9.08 5.44
N ASP A 315 -4.64 -8.45 4.80
CA ASP A 315 -4.73 -7.06 4.40
C ASP A 315 -5.40 -6.98 3.02
N LEU A 316 -6.72 -6.75 3.05
CA LEU A 316 -7.54 -6.47 1.88
C LEU A 316 -7.54 -4.96 1.71
N LEU A 317 -6.65 -4.39 0.90
CA LEU A 317 -6.51 -2.94 0.79
C LEU A 317 -7.21 -2.40 -0.45
N GLY A 318 -7.61 -1.12 -0.40
CA GLY A 318 -8.25 -0.44 -1.53
C GLY A 318 -7.27 0.53 -2.17
N LEU A 319 -7.07 0.41 -3.48
CA LEU A 319 -6.16 1.26 -4.24
C LEU A 319 -6.91 1.99 -5.35
N GLY A 320 -7.08 3.31 -5.21
CA GLY A 320 -7.87 4.12 -6.16
C GLY A 320 -7.36 4.07 -7.60
N MET A 321 -6.06 3.83 -7.82
CA MET A 321 -5.53 3.65 -9.17
C MET A 321 -6.07 2.39 -9.84
N LEU A 322 -6.31 1.30 -9.10
CA LEU A 322 -6.95 0.11 -9.69
C LEU A 322 -8.37 0.44 -10.15
N SER A 323 -9.13 1.23 -9.38
CA SER A 323 -10.46 1.70 -9.77
C SER A 323 -10.40 2.58 -11.01
N ALA A 324 -9.45 3.52 -11.08
CA ALA A 324 -9.25 4.35 -12.27
C ALA A 324 -8.87 3.50 -13.51
N LEU A 325 -8.07 2.46 -13.35
CA LEU A 325 -7.72 1.56 -14.46
C LEU A 325 -8.93 0.71 -14.91
N ASP A 326 -9.71 0.16 -13.97
CA ASP A 326 -10.96 -0.56 -14.29
C ASP A 326 -11.94 0.35 -15.05
N TYR A 327 -12.16 1.57 -14.56
CA TYR A 327 -13.01 2.56 -15.22
C TYR A 327 -12.51 2.91 -16.62
N SER A 328 -11.19 3.04 -16.80
CA SER A 328 -10.59 3.29 -18.11
C SER A 328 -10.85 2.11 -19.05
N MET A 329 -10.56 0.89 -18.62
CA MET A 329 -10.75 -0.33 -19.40
C MET A 329 -12.22 -0.51 -19.82
N ARG A 330 -13.18 -0.27 -18.91
CA ARG A 330 -14.61 -0.32 -19.22
C ARG A 330 -15.05 0.77 -20.20
N ALA A 331 -14.56 1.99 -20.03
CA ALA A 331 -14.86 3.09 -20.95
C ALA A 331 -14.32 2.80 -22.36
N ILE A 332 -13.10 2.25 -22.46
CA ILE A 332 -12.47 1.85 -23.72
C ILE A 332 -13.27 0.72 -24.37
N ALA A 333 -13.62 -0.33 -23.63
CA ALA A 333 -14.41 -1.44 -24.15
C ALA A 333 -15.79 -0.98 -24.67
N SER A 334 -16.45 -0.06 -23.95
CA SER A 334 -17.76 0.46 -24.35
C SER A 334 -17.69 1.42 -25.55
N ALA A 335 -16.68 2.27 -25.63
CA ALA A 335 -16.61 3.34 -26.64
C ALA A 335 -15.87 2.91 -27.91
N LEU A 336 -14.87 2.03 -27.78
CA LEU A 336 -13.95 1.66 -28.86
C LEU A 336 -14.03 0.16 -29.22
N GLY A 337 -14.65 -0.68 -28.38
CA GLY A 337 -14.69 -2.13 -28.57
C GLY A 337 -13.37 -2.84 -28.27
N GLU A 338 -12.39 -2.14 -27.72
CA GLU A 338 -11.07 -2.69 -27.36
C GLU A 338 -11.07 -3.16 -25.90
N GLN A 339 -10.53 -4.34 -25.64
CA GLN A 339 -10.52 -4.93 -24.29
C GLN A 339 -9.09 -5.14 -23.81
N TRP A 340 -8.83 -4.68 -22.59
CA TRP A 340 -7.51 -4.73 -21.97
C TRP A 340 -7.59 -5.31 -20.57
N THR A 341 -6.59 -6.10 -20.21
CA THR A 341 -6.31 -6.51 -18.83
C THR A 341 -4.90 -6.06 -18.46
N LEU A 342 -4.51 -6.18 -17.19
CA LEU A 342 -3.14 -5.88 -16.77
C LEU A 342 -2.11 -6.77 -17.47
N GLU A 343 -2.51 -7.97 -17.89
CA GLU A 343 -1.68 -8.96 -18.56
C GLU A 343 -1.58 -8.74 -20.08
N THR A 344 -2.65 -8.26 -20.73
CA THR A 344 -2.72 -8.10 -22.20
C THR A 344 -2.19 -6.77 -22.71
N ILE A 345 -1.98 -5.78 -21.83
CA ILE A 345 -1.37 -4.51 -22.22
C ILE A 345 0.05 -4.77 -22.76
N PRO A 346 0.42 -4.24 -23.95
CA PRO A 346 1.75 -4.35 -24.52
C PRO A 346 2.83 -3.93 -23.53
N LYS A 347 3.90 -4.71 -23.43
CA LYS A 347 5.01 -4.44 -22.52
C LYS A 347 6.16 -3.81 -23.28
N GLU A 348 6.96 -3.00 -22.58
CA GLU A 348 8.17 -2.41 -23.15
C GLU A 348 7.91 -1.59 -24.43
N GLU A 349 6.83 -0.82 -24.47
CA GLU A 349 6.52 0.11 -25.58
C GLU A 349 7.34 1.41 -25.49
N GLN A 350 7.94 1.81 -26.62
CA GLN A 350 8.82 2.98 -26.75
C GLN A 350 8.11 4.30 -26.40
N GLY A 351 6.87 4.46 -26.86
CA GLY A 351 6.08 5.68 -26.67
C GLY A 351 5.87 6.01 -25.20
N VAL A 352 5.53 5.01 -24.38
CA VAL A 352 5.38 5.15 -22.92
C VAL A 352 6.65 5.70 -22.29
N TYR A 353 7.82 5.14 -22.63
CA TYR A 353 9.08 5.61 -22.08
C TYR A 353 9.47 7.01 -22.58
N ASP A 354 9.20 7.32 -23.85
CA ASP A 354 9.44 8.66 -24.41
C ASP A 354 8.58 9.72 -23.73
N MET A 355 7.31 9.42 -23.45
CA MET A 355 6.41 10.29 -22.68
C MET A 355 6.95 10.54 -21.27
N LEU A 356 7.33 9.48 -20.56
CA LEU A 356 7.89 9.60 -19.21
C LEU A 356 9.21 10.38 -19.20
N CYS A 357 10.13 10.12 -20.15
CA CYS A 357 11.37 10.89 -20.30
C CYS A 357 11.13 12.40 -20.51
N ARG A 358 9.95 12.79 -20.99
CA ARG A 358 9.53 14.20 -21.18
C ARG A 358 8.87 14.80 -19.93
N ALA A 359 8.90 14.10 -18.81
CA ALA A 359 8.25 14.48 -17.55
C ALA A 359 6.71 14.55 -17.64
N ASP A 360 6.12 13.83 -18.60
CA ASP A 360 4.68 13.86 -18.84
C ASP A 360 3.97 12.76 -18.08
N SER A 361 3.86 12.93 -16.76
CA SER A 361 3.35 11.93 -15.83
C SER A 361 2.26 12.43 -14.88
N ILE A 362 1.63 13.58 -15.17
CA ILE A 362 0.44 14.04 -14.43
C ILE A 362 -0.64 12.95 -14.47
N GLY A 363 -1.16 12.56 -13.31
CA GLY A 363 -2.18 11.50 -13.16
C GLY A 363 -1.62 10.06 -13.21
N VAL A 364 -0.34 9.87 -13.50
CA VAL A 364 0.31 8.55 -13.53
C VAL A 364 0.66 8.11 -12.11
N PHE A 365 0.42 6.83 -11.81
CA PHE A 365 0.66 6.28 -10.48
C PHE A 365 2.11 6.46 -10.02
N GLN A 366 2.32 6.82 -8.75
CA GLN A 366 3.63 6.97 -8.05
C GLN A 366 4.64 7.99 -8.62
N VAL A 367 4.62 8.28 -9.92
CA VAL A 367 5.62 9.13 -10.59
C VAL A 367 5.09 10.53 -10.96
N GLU A 368 4.01 10.97 -10.32
CA GLU A 368 3.36 12.27 -10.56
C GLU A 368 3.74 13.38 -9.57
N SER A 369 4.49 13.07 -8.50
CA SER A 369 4.93 14.13 -7.58
C SER A 369 5.98 15.03 -8.24
N ARG A 370 6.12 16.29 -7.80
CA ARG A 370 7.10 17.24 -8.38
C ARG A 370 8.54 16.69 -8.41
N ALA A 371 8.95 15.96 -7.38
CA ALA A 371 10.29 15.38 -7.30
C ALA A 371 10.47 14.19 -8.27
N GLN A 372 9.43 13.37 -8.43
CA GLN A 372 9.41 12.26 -9.40
C GLN A 372 9.39 12.80 -10.84
N ILE A 373 8.47 13.72 -11.17
CA ILE A 373 8.40 14.40 -12.47
C ILE A 373 9.75 15.01 -12.86
N GLY A 374 10.44 15.66 -11.92
CA GLY A 374 11.75 16.26 -12.16
C GLY A 374 12.90 15.26 -12.37
N THR A 375 12.71 14.00 -11.98
CA THR A 375 13.72 12.94 -12.07
C THR A 375 13.63 12.18 -13.39
N LEU A 376 12.42 11.95 -13.91
CA LEU A 376 12.22 11.20 -15.16
C LEU A 376 13.10 11.67 -16.35
N PRO A 377 13.26 12.98 -16.66
CA PRO A 377 14.13 13.42 -17.77
C PRO A 377 15.62 13.18 -17.54
N ARG A 378 16.01 13.00 -16.28
CA ARG A 378 17.39 12.71 -15.87
C ARG A 378 17.64 11.22 -15.86
N LEU A 379 16.68 10.44 -15.33
CA LEU A 379 16.74 8.98 -15.29
C LEU A 379 16.64 8.37 -16.69
N ARG A 380 15.81 8.96 -17.57
CA ARG A 380 15.52 8.48 -18.93
C ARG A 380 15.17 6.99 -18.95
N PRO A 381 14.02 6.57 -18.38
CA PRO A 381 13.63 5.15 -18.37
C PRO A 381 13.55 4.58 -19.80
N ARG A 382 14.05 3.35 -19.97
CA ARG A 382 14.10 2.59 -21.23
C ARG A 382 13.77 1.10 -21.05
N SER A 383 13.40 0.71 -19.84
CA SER A 383 12.98 -0.65 -19.50
C SER A 383 12.01 -0.61 -18.32
N PHE A 384 11.24 -1.68 -18.14
CA PHE A 384 10.33 -1.77 -17.01
C PHE A 384 11.07 -1.63 -15.67
N TYR A 385 12.27 -2.21 -15.58
CA TYR A 385 13.10 -2.14 -14.38
C TYR A 385 13.54 -0.71 -14.04
N ASP A 386 13.64 0.19 -15.02
CA ASP A 386 13.90 1.60 -14.73
C ASP A 386 12.77 2.28 -13.95
N LEU A 387 11.52 1.84 -14.15
CA LEU A 387 10.38 2.34 -13.37
C LEU A 387 10.45 1.83 -11.92
N VAL A 388 10.91 0.60 -11.73
CA VAL A 388 11.18 0.04 -10.39
C VAL A 388 12.19 0.92 -9.65
N ILE A 389 13.24 1.35 -10.36
CA ILE A 389 14.28 2.22 -9.83
C ILE A 389 13.75 3.63 -9.54
N GLU A 390 12.95 4.22 -10.42
CA GLU A 390 12.34 5.55 -10.21
C GLU A 390 11.53 5.61 -8.90
N ILE A 391 10.73 4.57 -8.63
CA ILE A 391 9.93 4.47 -7.40
C ILE A 391 10.83 4.40 -6.15
N ALA A 392 12.01 3.79 -6.28
CA ALA A 392 12.96 3.62 -5.18
C ALA A 392 13.81 4.87 -4.93
N LEU A 393 14.24 5.57 -6.00
CA LEU A 393 15.23 6.66 -5.93
C LEU A 393 14.72 7.90 -5.19
N ILE A 394 13.47 8.31 -5.41
CA ILE A 394 12.95 9.56 -4.86
C ILE A 394 12.31 9.33 -3.49
N ARG A 395 13.19 9.03 -2.53
CA ARG A 395 12.87 8.77 -1.13
C ARG A 395 13.92 9.41 -0.21
N PRO A 396 13.58 9.76 1.04
CA PRO A 396 14.53 10.36 1.98
C PRO A 396 15.86 9.58 2.09
N GLY A 397 15.80 8.25 2.10
CA GLY A 397 16.98 7.38 2.19
C GLY A 397 18.01 7.55 1.08
N PRO A 398 17.70 7.15 -0.16
CA PRO A 398 18.62 7.30 -1.28
C PRO A 398 19.08 8.75 -1.52
N ILE A 399 18.24 9.75 -1.20
CA ILE A 399 18.60 11.17 -1.27
C ILE A 399 19.66 11.51 -0.22
N GLN A 400 19.43 11.15 1.05
CA GLN A 400 20.35 11.42 2.16
C GLN A 400 21.63 10.58 2.05
N GLY A 401 21.52 9.33 1.60
CA GLY A 401 22.63 8.42 1.34
C GLY A 401 23.40 8.72 0.05
N GLY A 402 23.04 9.78 -0.68
CA GLY A 402 23.77 10.22 -1.88
C GLY A 402 23.73 9.23 -3.06
N ALA A 403 22.81 8.27 -3.06
CA ALA A 403 22.74 7.19 -4.06
C ALA A 403 22.13 7.64 -5.40
N VAL A 404 21.32 8.70 -5.39
CA VAL A 404 20.57 9.16 -6.58
C VAL A 404 21.49 9.63 -7.71
N HIS A 405 22.45 10.50 -7.42
CA HIS A 405 23.31 11.08 -8.44
C HIS A 405 24.29 10.07 -9.08
N PRO A 406 24.99 9.21 -8.31
CA PRO A 406 25.82 8.15 -8.88
C PRO A 406 25.05 7.22 -9.81
N TYR A 407 23.86 6.77 -9.40
CA TYR A 407 23.05 5.89 -10.24
C TYR A 407 22.71 6.54 -11.59
N ILE A 408 22.20 7.79 -11.57
CA ILE A 408 21.84 8.52 -12.79
C ILE A 408 23.06 8.73 -13.70
N ARG A 409 24.22 9.13 -13.15
CA ARG A 409 25.44 9.34 -13.96
C ARG A 409 25.90 8.05 -14.63
N ARG A 410 25.92 6.94 -13.89
CA ARG A 410 26.30 5.61 -14.41
C ARG A 410 25.35 5.15 -15.50
N LYS A 411 24.04 5.31 -15.28
CA LYS A 411 23.01 4.99 -16.27
C LYS A 411 23.18 5.79 -17.56
N LEU A 412 23.56 7.05 -17.46
CA LEU A 412 23.82 7.93 -18.60
C LEU A 412 25.21 7.75 -19.21
N GLY A 413 26.04 6.82 -18.72
CA GLY A 413 27.42 6.61 -19.18
C GLY A 413 28.38 7.77 -18.85
N GLN A 414 28.00 8.63 -17.91
CA GLN A 414 28.82 9.77 -17.44
C GLN A 414 29.81 9.37 -16.34
N GLU A 415 29.65 8.19 -15.77
CA GLU A 415 30.50 7.58 -14.73
C GLU A 415 30.60 6.08 -15.03
N GLU A 416 31.79 5.50 -14.87
CA GLU A 416 31.98 4.05 -15.05
C GLU A 416 31.27 3.27 -13.93
N VAL A 417 30.69 2.12 -14.27
CA VAL A 417 30.08 1.22 -13.28
C VAL A 417 31.18 0.50 -12.54
N THR A 418 31.36 0.85 -11.27
CA THR A 418 32.33 0.23 -10.36
C THR A 418 31.62 -0.51 -9.23
N TYR A 419 32.25 -1.60 -8.77
CA TYR A 419 31.85 -2.39 -7.62
C TYR A 419 32.99 -2.38 -6.60
N LEU A 420 32.65 -2.33 -5.31
CA LEU A 420 33.66 -2.37 -4.24
C LEU A 420 34.34 -3.74 -4.15
N HIS A 421 33.69 -4.80 -4.63
CA HIS A 421 34.25 -6.15 -4.67
C HIS A 421 33.56 -6.99 -5.76
N PRO A 422 34.25 -7.93 -6.43
CA PRO A 422 33.63 -8.82 -7.43
C PRO A 422 32.42 -9.61 -6.91
N ALA A 423 32.41 -10.00 -5.63
CA ALA A 423 31.28 -10.70 -5.02
C ALA A 423 29.99 -9.86 -4.96
N LEU A 424 30.11 -8.52 -5.06
CA LEU A 424 28.95 -7.61 -5.07
C LEU A 424 28.39 -7.37 -6.48
N GLU A 425 29.11 -7.75 -7.53
CA GLU A 425 28.65 -7.55 -8.91
C GLU A 425 27.32 -8.27 -9.18
N PRO A 426 27.13 -9.58 -8.87
CA PRO A 426 25.86 -10.26 -9.12
C PRO A 426 24.66 -9.56 -8.46
N VAL A 427 24.86 -9.01 -7.27
CA VAL A 427 23.82 -8.34 -6.47
C VAL A 427 23.49 -6.94 -6.98
N LEU A 428 24.51 -6.16 -7.35
CA LEU A 428 24.38 -4.74 -7.67
C LEU A 428 24.38 -4.46 -9.17
N LYS A 429 24.58 -5.45 -10.04
CA LYS A 429 24.62 -5.27 -11.50
C LYS A 429 23.36 -4.59 -12.03
N ARG A 430 22.18 -5.01 -11.54
CA ARG A 430 20.87 -4.44 -11.92
C ARG A 430 20.72 -2.97 -11.49
N THR A 431 21.47 -2.55 -10.48
CA THR A 431 21.46 -1.18 -9.96
C THR A 431 22.79 -0.45 -10.23
N LEU A 432 23.56 -0.91 -11.21
CA LEU A 432 24.79 -0.27 -11.67
C LEU A 432 25.80 0.00 -10.54
N GLY A 433 25.96 -0.96 -9.63
CA GLY A 433 26.89 -0.87 -8.50
C GLY A 433 26.42 0.02 -7.34
N VAL A 434 25.18 0.52 -7.38
CA VAL A 434 24.59 1.37 -6.34
C VAL A 434 23.55 0.56 -5.55
N PRO A 435 23.71 0.33 -4.25
CA PRO A 435 22.68 -0.34 -3.46
C PRO A 435 21.45 0.56 -3.32
N LEU A 436 20.27 0.04 -3.64
CA LEU A 436 19.00 0.78 -3.58
C LEU A 436 17.91 0.06 -2.78
N PHE A 437 17.98 -1.26 -2.67
CA PHE A 437 16.91 -2.07 -2.08
C PHE A 437 17.34 -2.83 -0.83
N GLN A 438 16.36 -3.19 0.01
CA GLN A 438 16.57 -4.01 1.21
C GLN A 438 17.11 -5.40 0.86
N GLU A 439 16.52 -6.04 -0.16
CA GLU A 439 16.89 -7.36 -0.66
C GLU A 439 18.36 -7.39 -1.10
N GLN A 440 18.82 -6.35 -1.80
CA GLN A 440 20.21 -6.22 -2.19
C GLN A 440 21.14 -6.17 -0.99
N LEU A 441 20.81 -5.43 0.08
CA LEU A 441 21.68 -5.35 1.26
C LEU A 441 21.79 -6.69 2.00
N MET A 442 20.69 -7.45 2.05
CA MET A 442 20.72 -8.81 2.57
C MET A 442 21.66 -9.68 1.73
N GLN A 443 21.52 -9.63 0.41
CA GLN A 443 22.39 -10.36 -0.52
C GLN A 443 23.86 -9.90 -0.44
N MET A 444 24.12 -8.60 -0.25
CA MET A 444 25.47 -8.06 -0.06
C MET A 444 26.11 -8.64 1.21
N ALA A 445 25.38 -8.63 2.32
CA ALA A 445 25.88 -9.15 3.59
C ALA A 445 26.18 -10.65 3.53
N VAL A 446 25.35 -11.44 2.84
CA VAL A 446 25.64 -12.86 2.58
C VAL A 446 26.86 -13.01 1.69
N ALA A 447 26.95 -12.26 0.59
CA ALA A 447 28.02 -12.37 -0.39
C ALA A 447 29.41 -11.96 0.14
N VAL A 448 29.49 -10.96 1.02
CA VAL A 448 30.77 -10.44 1.53
C VAL A 448 31.05 -10.79 2.98
N GLY A 449 30.02 -11.03 3.79
CA GLY A 449 30.15 -11.22 5.23
C GLY A 449 30.09 -12.67 5.69
N ASP A 450 30.02 -13.64 4.78
CA ASP A 450 29.75 -15.07 5.07
C ASP A 450 28.65 -15.24 6.13
N CYS A 451 27.65 -14.38 6.03
CA CYS A 451 26.58 -14.27 7.02
C CYS A 451 25.71 -15.52 6.96
N THR A 452 25.47 -16.11 8.13
CA THR A 452 24.52 -17.21 8.27
C THR A 452 23.09 -16.73 8.01
N ALA A 453 22.17 -17.67 7.80
CA ALA A 453 20.74 -17.35 7.65
C ALA A 453 20.18 -16.54 8.84
N GLU A 454 20.70 -16.73 10.06
CA GLU A 454 20.32 -15.95 11.25
C GLU A 454 20.79 -14.49 11.18
N ASP A 455 22.00 -14.25 10.66
CA ASP A 455 22.54 -12.89 10.53
C ASP A 455 21.77 -12.10 9.46
N ALA A 456 21.41 -12.76 8.35
CA ALA A 456 20.59 -12.17 7.31
C ALA A 456 19.20 -11.75 7.83
N ASP A 457 18.57 -12.54 8.72
CA ASP A 457 17.32 -12.14 9.37
C ASP A 457 17.51 -11.00 10.37
N LEU A 458 18.60 -10.98 11.13
CA LEU A 458 18.89 -9.88 12.05
C LEU A 458 19.10 -8.55 11.29
N LEU A 459 19.82 -8.59 10.16
CA LEU A 459 19.95 -7.44 9.24
C LEU A 459 18.60 -6.99 8.72
N ARG A 460 17.74 -7.92 8.28
CA ARG A 460 16.37 -7.61 7.84
C ARG A 460 15.55 -6.95 8.95
N ARG A 461 15.58 -7.47 10.19
CA ARG A 461 14.85 -6.89 11.33
C ARG A 461 15.35 -5.51 11.74
N ALA A 462 16.61 -5.23 11.44
CA ALA A 462 17.15 -3.90 11.65
C ALA A 462 16.59 -2.90 10.62
N MET A 463 16.41 -3.34 9.37
CA MET A 463 15.83 -2.55 8.29
C MET A 463 14.38 -2.14 8.60
N GLY A 464 14.15 -0.86 8.81
CA GLY A 464 12.82 -0.28 9.12
C GLY A 464 12.44 -0.26 10.60
N SER A 465 13.33 -0.70 11.51
CA SER A 465 13.08 -0.58 12.95
C SER A 465 13.61 0.74 13.51
N LYS A 466 12.92 1.31 14.50
CA LYS A 466 13.39 2.53 15.22
C LYS A 466 14.77 2.37 15.89
N ARG A 467 15.21 1.13 16.11
CA ARG A 467 16.52 0.75 16.68
C ARG A 467 17.40 0.02 15.65
N GLY A 468 17.21 0.32 14.35
CA GLY A 468 17.89 -0.39 13.26
C GLY A 468 19.41 -0.27 13.33
N VAL A 469 19.91 0.94 13.56
CA VAL A 469 21.35 1.21 13.67
C VAL A 469 22.00 0.39 14.80
N GLU A 470 21.36 0.35 15.98
CA GLU A 470 21.87 -0.42 17.12
C GLU A 470 21.96 -1.92 16.82
N LYS A 471 20.93 -2.47 16.16
CA LYS A 471 20.90 -3.89 15.78
C LYS A 471 21.95 -4.25 14.73
N ILE A 472 22.21 -3.38 13.75
CA ILE A 472 23.29 -3.59 12.76
C ILE A 472 24.66 -3.45 13.43
N GLY A 473 24.79 -2.52 14.37
CA GLY A 473 26.01 -2.37 15.17
C GLY A 473 26.41 -3.66 15.89
N ALA A 474 25.44 -4.46 16.34
CA ALA A 474 25.71 -5.78 16.95
C ALA A 474 26.30 -6.81 15.97
N LEU A 475 26.10 -6.64 14.65
CA LEU A 475 26.66 -7.50 13.60
C LEU A 475 27.98 -6.99 13.03
N ARG A 476 28.45 -5.81 13.48
CA ARG A 476 29.62 -5.15 12.92
C ARG A 476 30.84 -6.07 12.92
N GLU A 477 31.25 -6.60 14.07
CA GLU A 477 32.45 -7.45 14.16
C GLU A 477 32.37 -8.68 13.24
N LYS A 478 31.19 -9.29 13.13
CA LYS A 478 30.97 -10.47 12.29
C LYS A 478 31.07 -10.12 10.81
N LEU A 479 30.43 -9.04 10.37
CA LEU A 479 30.52 -8.54 9.00
C LEU A 479 31.97 -8.23 8.61
N TYR A 480 32.74 -7.56 9.47
CA TYR A 480 34.15 -7.27 9.21
C TYR A 480 35.00 -8.54 9.17
N THR A 481 34.72 -9.53 10.03
CA THR A 481 35.40 -10.83 10.01
C THR A 481 35.13 -11.59 8.72
N GLY A 482 33.87 -11.65 8.29
CA GLY A 482 33.49 -12.27 7.01
C GLY A 482 34.08 -11.56 5.80
N MET A 483 34.06 -10.22 5.81
CA MET A 483 34.71 -9.39 4.79
C MET A 483 36.21 -9.68 4.71
N ALA A 484 36.90 -9.75 5.85
CA ALA A 484 38.32 -10.11 5.89
C ALA A 484 38.58 -11.52 5.34
N GLY A 485 37.69 -12.49 5.62
CA GLY A 485 37.74 -13.84 5.04
C GLY A 485 37.61 -13.86 3.52
N ASN A 486 36.88 -12.89 2.95
CA ASN A 486 36.74 -12.67 1.51
C ASN A 486 37.81 -11.72 0.93
N GLY A 487 38.84 -11.34 1.70
CA GLY A 487 39.91 -10.45 1.25
C GLY A 487 39.54 -8.96 1.23
N ILE A 488 38.39 -8.57 1.80
CA ILE A 488 37.91 -7.20 1.87
C ILE A 488 38.32 -6.61 3.23
N THR A 489 39.26 -5.66 3.23
CA THR A 489 39.78 -5.03 4.45
C THR A 489 40.00 -3.54 4.24
N GLY A 490 40.20 -2.79 5.34
CA GLY A 490 40.48 -1.35 5.27
C GLY A 490 39.28 -0.53 4.76
N GLU A 491 39.56 0.45 3.90
CA GLU A 491 38.57 1.45 3.45
C GLU A 491 37.38 0.81 2.71
N ASP A 492 37.58 -0.26 1.95
CA ASP A 492 36.49 -0.94 1.23
C ASP A 492 35.51 -1.63 2.18
N ALA A 493 36.02 -2.22 3.26
CA ALA A 493 35.19 -2.84 4.30
C ALA A 493 34.36 -1.77 5.05
N ASP A 494 35.00 -0.64 5.39
CA ASP A 494 34.32 0.51 6.01
C ASP A 494 33.24 1.09 5.10
N ALA A 495 33.52 1.22 3.80
CA ALA A 495 32.58 1.73 2.82
C ALA A 495 31.38 0.80 2.63
N ILE A 496 31.58 -0.52 2.61
CA ILE A 496 30.49 -1.52 2.53
C ILE A 496 29.62 -1.46 3.79
N TYR A 497 30.24 -1.47 4.98
CA TYR A 497 29.51 -1.40 6.24
C TYR A 497 28.70 -0.11 6.35
N ALA A 498 29.30 1.05 6.04
CA ALA A 498 28.61 2.34 6.08
C ALA A 498 27.37 2.37 5.15
N LYS A 499 27.45 1.75 3.96
CA LYS A 499 26.30 1.62 3.06
C LYS A 499 25.20 0.74 3.64
N ILE A 500 25.55 -0.38 4.28
CA ILE A 500 24.58 -1.27 4.95
C ILE A 500 23.89 -0.54 6.12
N GLU A 501 24.66 0.15 6.95
CA GLU A 501 24.15 0.88 8.12
C GLU A 501 23.26 2.07 7.73
N ALA A 502 23.66 2.87 6.74
CA ALA A 502 22.88 4.03 6.29
C ALA A 502 21.49 3.64 5.78
N PHE A 503 21.36 2.46 5.16
CA PHE A 503 20.09 1.99 4.61
C PHE A 503 19.15 1.34 5.65
N ALA A 504 19.62 1.05 6.87
CA ALA A 504 18.79 0.50 7.94
C ALA A 504 17.54 1.33 8.22
N ASN A 505 17.67 2.65 8.09
CA ASN A 505 16.60 3.60 8.40
C ASN A 505 15.68 3.89 7.20
N PHE A 506 16.09 3.53 5.96
CA PHE A 506 15.42 4.04 4.77
C PHE A 506 15.35 3.11 3.54
N GLY A 507 15.84 1.88 3.64
CA GLY A 507 15.79 0.92 2.53
C GLY A 507 14.36 0.64 2.09
N PHE A 508 14.15 0.54 0.78
CA PHE A 508 12.86 0.17 0.19
C PHE A 508 12.90 -1.27 -0.33
N ALA A 509 11.77 -1.98 -0.27
CA ALA A 509 11.70 -3.35 -0.74
C ALA A 509 11.60 -3.39 -2.28
N GLU A 510 12.52 -4.12 -2.92
CA GLU A 510 12.56 -4.34 -4.37
C GLU A 510 11.26 -5.00 -4.85
N SER A 511 10.86 -6.06 -4.16
CA SER A 511 9.61 -6.80 -4.40
C SER A 511 8.36 -5.89 -4.45
N HIS A 512 8.28 -4.93 -3.54
CA HIS A 512 7.20 -3.94 -3.50
C HIS A 512 7.34 -2.89 -4.62
N ALA A 513 8.57 -2.46 -4.93
CA ALA A 513 8.84 -1.55 -6.05
C ALA A 513 8.41 -2.16 -7.40
N ILE A 514 8.73 -3.44 -7.63
CA ILE A 514 8.37 -4.18 -8.85
C ILE A 514 6.84 -4.26 -8.99
N SER A 515 6.14 -4.56 -7.89
CA SER A 515 4.68 -4.61 -7.88
C SER A 515 4.08 -3.26 -8.31
N PHE A 516 4.54 -2.14 -7.73
CA PHE A 516 4.03 -0.82 -8.09
C PHE A 516 4.42 -0.36 -9.49
N ALA A 517 5.60 -0.73 -9.99
CA ALA A 517 6.05 -0.39 -11.34
C ALA A 517 5.09 -0.89 -12.43
N LEU A 518 4.39 -2.01 -12.21
CA LEU A 518 3.33 -2.48 -13.11
C LEU A 518 2.23 -1.43 -13.28
N LEU A 519 1.74 -0.86 -12.18
CA LEU A 519 0.69 0.16 -12.23
C LEU A 519 1.20 1.49 -12.76
N VAL A 520 2.48 1.83 -12.52
CA VAL A 520 3.13 2.98 -13.18
C VAL A 520 3.09 2.80 -14.68
N TYR A 521 3.54 1.65 -15.17
CA TYR A 521 3.58 1.35 -16.59
C TYR A 521 2.17 1.37 -17.21
N VAL A 522 1.22 0.65 -16.62
CA VAL A 522 -0.16 0.57 -17.13
C VAL A 522 -0.86 1.93 -17.12
N SER A 523 -0.73 2.73 -16.05
CA SER A 523 -1.31 4.08 -16.03
C SER A 523 -0.63 5.03 -17.02
N SER A 524 0.67 4.87 -17.28
CA SER A 524 1.38 5.61 -18.34
C SER A 524 0.89 5.22 -19.74
N TRP A 525 0.68 3.92 -19.98
CA TRP A 525 0.15 3.41 -21.24
C TRP A 525 -1.28 3.90 -21.50
N MET A 526 -2.14 3.86 -20.47
CA MET A 526 -3.49 4.43 -20.54
C MET A 526 -3.45 5.94 -20.84
N LYS A 527 -2.57 6.69 -20.19
CA LYS A 527 -2.39 8.12 -20.46
C LYS A 527 -1.94 8.40 -21.90
N LEU A 528 -1.03 7.62 -22.44
CA LEU A 528 -0.51 7.82 -23.80
C LEU A 528 -1.56 7.48 -24.86
N HIS A 529 -2.21 6.32 -24.75
CA HIS A 529 -3.08 5.80 -25.79
C HIS A 529 -4.55 6.18 -25.62
N TYR A 530 -5.03 6.38 -24.40
CA TYR A 530 -6.43 6.71 -24.11
C TYR A 530 -6.55 7.88 -23.11
N PRO A 531 -5.96 9.05 -23.38
CA PRO A 531 -5.94 10.18 -22.46
C PRO A 531 -7.36 10.68 -22.09
N GLY A 532 -8.33 10.54 -22.97
CA GLY A 532 -9.74 10.87 -22.69
C GLY A 532 -10.38 9.85 -21.75
N ALA A 533 -10.25 8.55 -22.03
CA ALA A 533 -10.76 7.49 -21.15
C ALA A 533 -10.13 7.58 -19.76
N PHE A 534 -8.81 7.77 -19.73
CA PHE A 534 -8.03 7.88 -18.50
C PHE A 534 -8.40 9.13 -17.71
N LEU A 535 -8.63 10.28 -18.36
CA LEU A 535 -9.15 11.48 -17.68
C LEU A 535 -10.51 11.20 -17.04
N ALA A 536 -11.47 10.64 -17.80
CA ALA A 536 -12.80 10.38 -17.29
C ALA A 536 -12.76 9.47 -16.05
N ALA A 537 -11.91 8.44 -16.10
CA ALA A 537 -11.68 7.52 -15.00
C ALA A 537 -11.01 8.17 -13.78
N LEU A 538 -9.95 8.97 -13.97
CA LEU A 538 -9.27 9.68 -12.88
C LEU A 538 -10.19 10.67 -12.18
N LEU A 539 -11.08 11.32 -12.91
CA LEU A 539 -12.09 12.23 -12.35
C LEU A 539 -13.16 11.47 -11.56
N ARG A 540 -13.56 10.28 -12.02
CA ARG A 540 -14.50 9.40 -11.32
C ARG A 540 -13.91 8.85 -10.02
N ALA A 541 -12.64 8.45 -10.01
CA ALA A 541 -11.99 7.81 -8.87
C ALA A 541 -11.54 8.79 -7.76
N GLN A 542 -11.94 10.07 -7.82
CA GLN A 542 -11.61 11.06 -6.79
C GLN A 542 -12.33 10.79 -5.47
N PRO A 543 -11.71 11.07 -4.30
CA PRO A 543 -10.41 11.72 -4.13
C PRO A 543 -9.23 10.74 -4.25
N MET A 544 -8.31 10.99 -5.19
CA MET A 544 -7.05 10.25 -5.34
C MET A 544 -5.99 11.05 -6.10
N GLY A 545 -4.74 10.60 -6.04
CA GLY A 545 -3.62 11.22 -6.76
C GLY A 545 -3.19 12.57 -6.18
N PHE A 546 -2.23 13.22 -6.83
CA PHE A 546 -1.64 14.48 -6.35
C PHE A 546 -2.36 15.73 -6.87
N TYR A 547 -3.09 15.61 -7.98
CA TYR A 547 -3.56 16.75 -8.75
C TYR A 547 -5.07 16.93 -8.69
N SER A 548 -5.49 18.20 -8.64
CA SER A 548 -6.90 18.55 -8.67
C SER A 548 -7.57 18.16 -10.00
N PRO A 549 -8.90 17.92 -10.01
CA PRO A 549 -9.68 17.72 -11.24
C PRO A 549 -9.40 18.75 -12.34
N ARG A 550 -9.18 20.01 -11.96
CA ARG A 550 -8.86 21.10 -12.90
C ARG A 550 -7.51 20.88 -13.59
N THR A 551 -6.49 20.45 -12.84
CA THR A 551 -5.15 20.18 -13.39
C THR A 551 -5.18 18.99 -14.33
N LEU A 552 -5.85 17.90 -13.94
CA LEU A 552 -6.03 16.71 -14.77
C LEU A 552 -6.74 17.05 -16.10
N THR A 553 -7.82 17.83 -16.03
CA THR A 553 -8.56 18.28 -17.22
C THR A 553 -7.71 19.16 -18.14
N ALA A 554 -6.89 20.05 -17.56
CA ALA A 554 -6.01 20.92 -18.34
C ALA A 554 -4.87 20.14 -19.02
N ASP A 555 -4.36 19.10 -18.35
CA ASP A 555 -3.34 18.19 -18.89
C ASP A 555 -3.89 17.42 -20.09
N ALA A 556 -5.01 16.72 -19.95
CA ALA A 556 -5.63 15.98 -21.04
C ALA A 556 -5.96 16.86 -22.25
N ARG A 557 -6.37 18.12 -22.05
CA ARG A 557 -6.56 19.09 -23.15
C ARG A 557 -5.28 19.38 -23.92
N ARG A 558 -4.11 19.36 -23.28
CA ARG A 558 -2.80 19.49 -23.96
C ARG A 558 -2.49 18.27 -24.82
N HIS A 559 -3.01 17.09 -24.46
CA HIS A 559 -3.01 15.88 -25.30
C HIS A 559 -4.15 15.83 -26.33
N GLY A 560 -4.79 16.98 -26.58
CA GLY A 560 -5.85 17.14 -27.59
C GLY A 560 -7.21 16.61 -27.17
N VAL A 561 -7.43 16.24 -25.91
CA VAL A 561 -8.74 15.75 -25.44
C VAL A 561 -9.74 16.90 -25.44
N VAL A 562 -10.85 16.72 -26.15
CA VAL A 562 -11.98 17.64 -26.08
C VAL A 562 -12.75 17.35 -24.79
N VAL A 563 -12.95 18.36 -23.95
CA VAL A 563 -13.66 18.21 -22.67
C VAL A 563 -14.85 19.15 -22.64
N HIS A 564 -16.04 18.55 -22.63
CA HIS A 564 -17.29 19.27 -22.58
C HIS A 564 -17.80 19.43 -21.14
N ARG A 565 -18.53 20.53 -20.89
CA ARG A 565 -19.10 20.85 -19.57
C ARG A 565 -20.23 19.89 -19.19
N PRO A 566 -20.62 19.83 -17.90
CA PRO A 566 -21.82 19.11 -17.51
C PRO A 566 -23.04 19.63 -18.29
N ASP A 567 -23.87 18.70 -18.73
CA ASP A 567 -25.08 18.94 -19.52
C ASP A 567 -26.19 18.07 -18.96
N ILE A 568 -27.32 18.66 -18.56
CA ILE A 568 -28.40 17.94 -17.89
C ILE A 568 -29.00 16.82 -18.77
N GLN A 569 -28.94 16.97 -20.09
CA GLN A 569 -29.49 16.01 -21.05
C GLN A 569 -28.52 14.90 -21.42
N ARG A 570 -27.21 15.18 -21.37
CA ARG A 570 -26.18 14.28 -21.91
C ARG A 570 -25.25 13.69 -20.87
N SER A 571 -24.98 14.41 -19.77
CA SER A 571 -24.05 13.93 -18.74
C SER A 571 -24.60 12.73 -17.98
N GLY A 572 -23.75 11.76 -17.71
CA GLY A 572 -24.01 10.74 -16.69
C GLY A 572 -23.75 11.28 -15.28
N VAL A 573 -23.85 10.39 -14.29
CA VAL A 573 -23.49 10.68 -12.89
C VAL A 573 -22.01 11.04 -12.84
N PHE A 574 -21.18 10.18 -13.41
CA PHE A 574 -19.74 10.34 -13.54
C PHE A 574 -19.35 10.76 -14.97
N PRO A 575 -18.12 11.25 -15.18
CA PRO A 575 -17.63 11.57 -16.51
C PRO A 575 -17.67 10.35 -17.44
N LEU A 576 -17.98 10.59 -18.72
CA LEU A 576 -18.07 9.56 -19.74
C LEU A 576 -17.39 9.98 -21.03
N LEU A 577 -17.06 8.99 -21.86
CA LEU A 577 -16.66 9.21 -23.25
C LEU A 577 -17.90 9.30 -24.13
N GLU A 578 -17.96 10.32 -24.97
CA GLU A 578 -18.99 10.46 -26.00
C GLU A 578 -18.34 10.71 -27.37
N PRO A 579 -18.93 10.19 -28.47
CA PRO A 579 -18.44 10.46 -29.81
C PRO A 579 -18.47 11.96 -30.14
N LEU A 580 -17.48 12.43 -30.89
CA LEU A 580 -17.54 13.74 -31.54
C LEU A 580 -18.40 13.64 -32.81
N ASP A 581 -19.20 14.68 -33.09
CA ASP A 581 -20.20 14.68 -34.18
C ASP A 581 -19.61 14.38 -35.58
N ASP A 582 -18.35 14.80 -35.82
CA ASP A 582 -17.64 14.61 -37.10
C ASP A 582 -16.59 13.47 -37.06
N ALA A 583 -16.56 12.65 -36.00
CA ALA A 583 -15.54 11.62 -35.86
C ALA A 583 -15.78 10.41 -36.76
N ARG A 584 -14.69 9.85 -37.30
CA ARG A 584 -14.73 8.52 -37.90
C ARG A 584 -15.02 7.48 -36.82
N PRO A 585 -15.89 6.49 -37.09
CA PRO A 585 -16.13 5.40 -36.14
C PRO A 585 -14.87 4.54 -35.97
N GLY A 586 -14.57 4.18 -34.73
CA GLY A 586 -13.48 3.27 -34.36
C GLY A 586 -12.26 3.94 -33.69
N PRO A 587 -11.31 3.13 -33.19
CA PRO A 587 -10.09 3.62 -32.56
C PRO A 587 -9.15 4.28 -33.58
N THR A 588 -8.43 5.31 -33.12
CA THR A 588 -7.36 5.99 -33.88
C THR A 588 -5.98 5.45 -33.50
N GLY A 589 -4.93 6.10 -33.98
CA GLY A 589 -3.55 5.77 -33.62
C GLY A 589 -2.95 4.62 -34.42
N MET A 590 -1.70 4.28 -34.12
CA MET A 590 -0.92 3.27 -34.85
C MET A 590 -1.14 1.86 -34.29
N ASP A 591 -1.52 0.91 -35.14
CA ASP A 591 -1.68 -0.50 -34.75
C ASP A 591 -0.41 -1.15 -34.15
N PRO A 592 0.83 -0.84 -34.60
CA PRO A 592 2.05 -1.33 -33.97
C PRO A 592 2.17 -1.05 -32.46
N CYS A 593 1.54 0.01 -31.96
CA CYS A 593 1.51 0.30 -30.52
C CYS A 593 0.77 -0.76 -29.69
N LEU A 594 -0.06 -1.58 -30.35
CA LEU A 594 -0.84 -2.65 -29.73
C LEU A 594 -0.20 -4.04 -29.88
N ALA A 595 0.92 -4.15 -30.58
CA ALA A 595 1.59 -5.44 -30.75
C ALA A 595 2.03 -5.98 -29.38
N GLU A 596 1.73 -7.26 -29.12
CA GLU A 596 2.14 -7.93 -27.88
C GLU A 596 3.68 -7.94 -27.75
N GLU A 597 4.37 -8.18 -28.86
CA GLU A 597 5.82 -8.05 -28.99
C GLU A 597 6.18 -6.67 -29.52
N GLN A 598 6.79 -5.86 -28.67
CA GLN A 598 7.32 -4.54 -29.04
C GLN A 598 8.76 -4.66 -29.58
N PRO A 599 9.15 -3.80 -30.54
CA PRO A 599 10.53 -3.73 -31.00
C PRO A 599 11.47 -3.29 -29.85
N PRO A 600 12.78 -3.59 -29.94
CA PRO A 600 13.74 -3.13 -28.95
C PRO A 600 13.69 -1.61 -28.74
N ILE A 601 13.67 -1.18 -27.48
CA ILE A 601 13.61 0.22 -27.09
C ILE A 601 14.89 0.95 -27.52
N ALA A 602 14.73 2.01 -28.31
CA ALA A 602 15.81 2.88 -28.75
C ALA A 602 16.20 3.88 -27.64
N PRO A 603 17.47 4.34 -27.59
CA PRO A 603 17.90 5.39 -26.68
C PRO A 603 17.05 6.66 -26.81
N PHE A 604 16.82 7.36 -25.69
CA PHE A 604 16.05 8.60 -25.72
C PHE A 604 16.77 9.69 -26.54
N ASP A 605 16.09 10.22 -27.55
CA ASP A 605 16.51 11.45 -28.23
C ASP A 605 15.52 12.58 -27.95
N GLN A 606 15.94 13.56 -27.14
CA GLN A 606 15.12 14.71 -26.77
C GLN A 606 14.70 15.55 -28.01
N ARG A 607 15.48 15.51 -29.09
CA ARG A 607 15.26 16.27 -30.33
C ARG A 607 14.13 15.71 -31.19
N VAL A 608 13.81 14.41 -31.03
CA VAL A 608 12.73 13.75 -31.78
C VAL A 608 11.43 13.98 -31.05
N PRO A 609 10.51 14.83 -31.54
CA PRO A 609 9.24 15.10 -30.85
C PRO A 609 8.41 13.82 -30.73
N LEU A 610 7.69 13.67 -29.61
CA LEU A 610 6.71 12.60 -29.45
C LEU A 610 5.39 13.06 -30.09
N ASP A 611 4.92 12.34 -31.11
CA ASP A 611 3.63 12.60 -31.73
C ASP A 611 2.51 11.91 -30.96
N TYR A 612 2.00 12.57 -29.92
CA TYR A 612 0.88 12.08 -29.12
C TYR A 612 -0.35 11.73 -29.96
N THR A 613 -0.56 12.40 -31.10
CA THR A 613 -1.71 12.14 -31.97
C THR A 613 -1.60 10.78 -32.66
N ALA A 614 -0.38 10.37 -33.02
CA ALA A 614 -0.13 9.07 -33.63
C ALA A 614 -0.29 7.90 -32.63
N HIS A 615 -0.09 8.13 -31.33
CA HIS A 615 -0.31 7.10 -30.31
C HIS A 615 -1.75 7.04 -29.80
N ARG A 616 -2.45 8.18 -29.81
CA ARG A 616 -3.78 8.33 -29.22
C ARG A 616 -4.85 7.56 -30.01
N ARG A 617 -5.63 6.75 -29.30
CA ARG A 617 -6.68 5.87 -29.83
C ARG A 617 -8.11 6.38 -29.61
N ASP A 618 -8.32 7.26 -28.63
CA ASP A 618 -9.62 7.85 -28.32
C ASP A 618 -9.82 9.26 -28.92
N ALA A 619 -9.15 9.57 -30.05
CA ALA A 619 -9.23 10.91 -30.66
C ALA A 619 -10.63 11.24 -31.23
N GLY A 620 -11.42 10.21 -31.60
CA GLY A 620 -12.81 10.37 -32.04
C GLY A 620 -13.81 10.69 -30.92
N HIS A 621 -13.36 10.79 -29.67
CA HIS A 621 -14.22 10.97 -28.51
C HIS A 621 -13.88 12.24 -27.71
N ALA A 622 -14.91 12.82 -27.10
CA ALA A 622 -14.81 13.85 -26.09
C ALA A 622 -15.09 13.27 -24.70
N VAL A 623 -14.56 13.93 -23.66
CA VAL A 623 -14.94 13.66 -22.28
C VAL A 623 -16.08 14.60 -21.89
N ARG A 624 -17.24 14.04 -21.58
CA ARG A 624 -18.37 14.75 -20.98
C ARG A 624 -18.21 14.73 -19.47
N LEU A 625 -18.11 15.89 -18.82
CA LEU A 625 -18.06 15.94 -17.36
C LEU A 625 -19.39 15.45 -16.74
N GLY A 626 -19.29 14.67 -15.68
CA GLY A 626 -20.44 14.12 -14.94
C GLY A 626 -21.11 15.15 -14.03
N LEU A 627 -22.38 14.91 -13.70
CA LEU A 627 -23.17 15.77 -12.82
C LEU A 627 -22.69 15.73 -11.36
N ALA A 628 -22.15 14.60 -10.89
CA ALA A 628 -21.66 14.43 -9.52
C ALA A 628 -20.50 15.37 -9.19
N GLY A 629 -19.73 15.80 -10.20
CA GLY A 629 -18.63 16.76 -10.04
C GLY A 629 -19.09 18.20 -9.79
N VAL A 630 -20.38 18.51 -9.91
CA VAL A 630 -20.94 19.83 -9.60
C VAL A 630 -21.18 19.92 -8.09
N THR A 631 -20.47 20.83 -7.42
CA THR A 631 -20.47 20.96 -5.95
C THR A 631 -21.86 21.06 -5.31
N SER A 632 -22.81 21.72 -5.96
CA SER A 632 -24.18 21.90 -5.46
C SER A 632 -25.11 20.71 -5.74
N ILE A 633 -24.70 19.76 -6.60
CA ILE A 633 -25.50 18.58 -6.96
C ILE A 633 -25.02 17.38 -6.12
N GLY A 634 -23.73 17.05 -6.23
CA GLY A 634 -23.17 15.84 -5.63
C GLY A 634 -23.72 14.54 -6.23
N GLU A 635 -23.18 13.41 -5.77
CA GLU A 635 -23.45 12.09 -6.38
C GLU A 635 -24.92 11.65 -6.27
N LYS A 636 -25.51 11.68 -5.07
CA LYS A 636 -26.88 11.20 -4.85
C LYS A 636 -27.94 11.94 -5.66
N LEU A 637 -27.79 13.25 -5.83
CA LEU A 637 -28.73 14.02 -6.66
C LEU A 637 -28.48 13.77 -8.14
N ALA A 638 -27.21 13.65 -8.55
CA ALA A 638 -26.86 13.29 -9.92
C ALA A 638 -27.44 11.91 -10.31
N GLU A 639 -27.37 10.92 -9.43
CA GLU A 639 -28.00 9.60 -9.65
C GLU A 639 -29.50 9.72 -9.90
N ARG A 640 -30.21 10.50 -9.09
CA ARG A 640 -31.65 10.73 -9.26
C ARG A 640 -31.98 11.42 -10.58
N ILE A 641 -31.24 12.47 -10.92
CA ILE A 641 -31.44 13.21 -12.19
C ILE A 641 -31.21 12.30 -13.39
N VAL A 642 -30.17 11.47 -13.35
CA VAL A 642 -29.85 10.56 -14.46
C VAL A 642 -30.89 9.45 -14.56
N ALA A 643 -31.28 8.85 -13.43
CA ALA A 643 -32.28 7.79 -13.39
C ALA A 643 -33.64 8.25 -13.93
N GLU A 644 -34.12 9.42 -13.52
CA GLU A 644 -35.39 10.00 -14.02
C GLU A 644 -35.32 10.26 -15.53
N ARG A 645 -34.23 10.88 -16.00
CA ARG A 645 -34.03 11.14 -17.44
C ARG A 645 -34.02 9.85 -18.28
N GLU A 646 -33.42 8.79 -17.75
CA GLU A 646 -33.37 7.49 -18.43
C GLU A 646 -34.72 6.77 -18.43
N ALA A 647 -35.54 6.97 -17.39
CA ALA A 647 -36.87 6.39 -17.28
C ALA A 647 -37.93 7.14 -18.11
N ASP A 648 -37.93 8.47 -18.06
CA ASP A 648 -39.02 9.31 -18.54
C ASP A 648 -38.65 10.20 -19.74
N GLY A 649 -37.38 10.17 -20.16
CA GLY A 649 -36.86 10.89 -21.32
C GLY A 649 -36.21 12.24 -20.98
N PRO A 650 -35.81 13.02 -22.01
CA PRO A 650 -35.09 14.27 -21.81
C PRO A 650 -35.98 15.34 -21.17
N TYR A 651 -35.41 16.13 -20.26
CA TYR A 651 -36.10 17.24 -19.60
C TYR A 651 -36.49 18.31 -20.60
N ARG A 652 -37.73 18.79 -20.58
CA ARG A 652 -38.18 19.82 -21.54
C ARG A 652 -37.75 21.22 -21.14
N ASP A 653 -37.76 21.48 -19.83
CA ASP A 653 -37.38 22.75 -19.23
C ASP A 653 -37.02 22.57 -17.74
N LEU A 654 -36.81 23.69 -17.04
CA LEU A 654 -36.44 23.70 -15.61
C LEU A 654 -37.60 23.36 -14.66
N ALA A 655 -38.85 23.45 -15.11
CA ALA A 655 -40.00 23.07 -14.29
C ALA A 655 -40.31 21.56 -14.40
N ASP A 656 -39.92 20.96 -15.53
CA ASP A 656 -39.97 19.52 -15.78
C ASP A 656 -38.89 18.75 -15.00
N LEU A 657 -37.71 19.36 -14.80
CA LEU A 657 -36.62 18.89 -13.93
C LEU A 657 -36.95 19.13 -12.44
#